data_AF-A0A1I8HY90-F1
#
_entry.id   AF-A0A1I8HY90-F1
#
_cell.length_a   1.000
_cell.length_b   1.000
_cell.length_c   1.000
_cell.angle_alpha   90.00
_cell.angle_beta   90.00
_cell.angle_gamma   90.00
#
_symmetry.space_group_name_H-M   'P 1'
#
loop_
_entity.id
_entity.type
_entity.pdbx_description
1 polymer ?
#
loop_
_entity_poly.entity_id
_entity_poly.type
_entity_poly.pdbx_seq_one_letter_code
_entity_poly.pdbx_strand_id
1 'polypeptide(L)'
;MLLNNKPFRNLETHFTGSELREIQKQLDNLPNPRSAEQAAELLILKRNVLYLEFDVCIRHVLPETFLASGNMAGFKSVTENMRQPLTQLSNAQVACLDFVALDVPAPLEARDQTAQQLFPWRSFASRRGPYSSMQWQWWTVGANMQLCLAGLRDVDKPAVHGELLSMSLCLEDVAKAGDIPESYAGRPVGIEDRENFLLIGKRMLERVRKRPDDEAAAASGSSNQQLLQQQQQQQSPVVEQARQACRLQIRFLTLWKRVDALKYFWAKHKMSVTRIDTVAKYQRFCKQYKSEKLYPIMRSLALQFGQEELCEPGPLQADTDVFVTPQGVPEMTVRQRQLVKLLEFVETHMINEVRKRIHRETDMVIKERNREDDNLPTDLWKRSCMKESFSVKRPPFLEEFLTALEKEAVETEDGKVVFSAEGLNQCLNQLCMLSTQNQRETYESYASYYESILRQQHQVLYDRERQVEHLQTRIREKEEAVAIEAQLLMAETVHSLLMEVTALRAKVSEMREQSIRQKTEIRDSVRNEYNDLVQSLFACNFEQKMRLDEYRKHMLSATMSRIADVRTEASEAMSKIRERTATSRLVTEKELSDRNDRLSESLAQLEQENIRLSQLMNRQKALFNWKQTFARCEFQKKLSELDQEKEQQRKRATVIDLLSTEKSQQLTQELGQSKECLVRTERELGDTRRKLDRLQRDDLDRRHADERRDRSDRQLADAKQLHIDKLMEEISETRRNFQSTQDNLTRSFRTQQTIADKTTKQVETLRHQLKEEKRLKEDAFGKVDNLLSQVYELESVATLSRAQTSIGFSQPLGTDSRGRPGSTRPSTTLGGGRRSASVTGGGAASRPVSSVGGGTGYAPLPRWTQKSLTPDLRLPPRPPTAGQGGQGPSQSNGHGSAGRPKTVGASSQRLRAKLAEQLLYNIDPDHHATLMQLKDASTASVN
;
A
#
# COMPACT_ATOMS: atom_id res chain seq x y z
N MET A 1 -11.58 8.84 33.86
CA MET A 1 -10.27 8.25 34.15
C MET A 1 -9.23 8.75 33.14
N LEU A 2 -8.68 9.97 33.31
CA LEU A 2 -7.70 10.56 32.37
C LEU A 2 -6.62 11.35 33.15
N LEU A 3 -6.01 10.74 34.17
CA LEU A 3 -5.08 11.43 35.09
C LEU A 3 -3.85 10.58 35.51
N ASN A 4 -3.49 9.55 34.74
CA ASN A 4 -2.37 8.65 35.05
C ASN A 4 -1.33 8.57 33.93
N ASN A 5 -0.64 9.67 33.66
CA ASN A 5 0.68 9.64 33.03
C ASN A 5 1.57 10.73 33.64
N LYS A 6 2.48 10.33 34.55
CA LYS A 6 3.28 11.25 35.36
C LYS A 6 4.45 11.99 34.67
N PRO A 7 5.06 11.56 33.56
CA PRO A 7 6.28 12.24 33.06
C PRO A 7 6.03 13.60 32.40
N PHE A 8 4.80 13.93 31.99
CA PHE A 8 4.50 15.25 31.38
C PHE A 8 4.12 16.35 32.38
N ARG A 9 3.81 16.03 33.64
CA ARG A 9 3.44 17.03 34.67
C ARG A 9 4.54 18.06 34.93
N ASN A 10 5.81 17.72 34.70
CA ASN A 10 6.93 18.61 34.99
C ASN A 10 7.14 19.69 33.92
N LEU A 11 6.47 19.59 32.76
CA LEU A 11 6.45 20.66 31.74
C LEU A 11 5.37 21.70 31.98
N GLU A 12 4.20 21.27 32.46
CA GLU A 12 3.02 22.15 32.62
C GLU A 12 3.07 23.07 33.84
N THR A 13 4.11 22.98 34.71
CA THR A 13 4.13 23.68 36.01
C THR A 13 5.21 24.74 36.19
N HIS A 14 6.34 24.68 35.48
CA HIS A 14 7.44 25.63 35.66
C HIS A 14 7.61 26.63 34.51
N PHE A 15 7.44 26.21 33.25
CA PHE A 15 7.56 27.11 32.09
C PHE A 15 6.32 28.00 31.91
N THR A 16 5.15 27.38 31.94
CA THR A 16 3.82 28.04 31.91
C THR A 16 3.66 29.06 33.04
N GLY A 17 4.20 28.78 34.24
CA GLY A 17 4.07 29.63 35.41
C GLY A 17 4.82 30.97 35.28
N SER A 18 5.96 30.99 34.59
CA SER A 18 6.68 32.23 34.26
C SER A 18 6.06 32.96 33.07
N GLU A 19 5.69 32.24 32.01
CA GLU A 19 5.08 32.83 30.81
C GLU A 19 3.72 33.46 31.10
N LEU A 20 2.87 32.80 31.89
CA LEU A 20 1.57 33.36 32.30
C LEU A 20 1.73 34.58 33.21
N ARG A 21 2.76 34.64 34.07
CA ARG A 21 3.06 35.85 34.85
C ARG A 21 3.55 36.99 33.96
N GLU A 22 4.37 36.69 32.95
CA GLU A 22 4.85 37.71 32.01
C GLU A 22 3.73 38.19 31.07
N ILE A 23 2.81 37.30 30.65
CA ILE A 23 1.57 37.68 29.94
C ILE A 23 0.67 38.54 30.85
N GLN A 24 0.46 38.15 32.12
CA GLN A 24 -0.31 38.95 33.08
C GLN A 24 0.31 40.34 33.26
N LYS A 25 1.62 40.42 33.46
CA LYS A 25 2.37 41.68 33.55
C LYS A 25 2.26 42.50 32.25
N GLN A 26 2.22 41.89 31.08
CA GLN A 26 2.00 42.58 29.80
C GLN A 26 0.54 43.07 29.64
N LEU A 27 -0.44 42.38 30.24
CA LEU A 27 -1.84 42.84 30.33
C LEU A 27 -2.01 43.99 31.33
N ASP A 28 -1.40 43.89 32.51
CA ASP A 28 -1.48 44.91 33.57
C ASP A 28 -0.89 46.26 33.13
N ASN A 29 0.13 46.23 32.26
CA ASN A 29 0.79 47.41 31.69
C ASN A 29 0.12 47.95 30.41
N LEU A 30 -1.05 47.45 30.00
CA LEU A 30 -1.77 47.95 28.83
C LEU A 30 -2.14 49.44 28.98
N PRO A 31 -2.22 50.22 27.88
CA PRO A 31 -2.69 51.62 27.93
C PRO A 31 -4.07 51.79 28.56
N ASN A 32 -4.92 50.77 28.44
CA ASN A 32 -6.13 50.63 29.24
C ASN A 32 -6.39 49.15 29.58
N PRO A 33 -6.03 48.66 30.79
CA PRO A 33 -6.20 47.25 31.17
C PRO A 33 -7.67 46.86 31.36
N ARG A 34 -8.61 47.81 31.34
CA ARG A 34 -10.06 47.56 31.35
C ARG A 34 -10.67 47.45 29.95
N SER A 35 -9.90 47.70 28.88
CA SER A 35 -10.37 47.52 27.50
C SER A 35 -10.24 46.05 27.07
N ALA A 36 -11.39 45.38 26.94
CA ALA A 36 -11.45 43.99 26.50
C ALA A 36 -10.83 43.77 25.10
N GLU A 37 -10.97 44.74 24.19
CA GLU A 37 -10.43 44.67 22.83
C GLU A 37 -8.89 44.69 22.82
N GLN A 38 -8.27 45.59 23.59
CA GLN A 38 -6.82 45.71 23.66
C GLN A 38 -6.13 44.50 24.31
N ALA A 39 -6.80 43.90 25.30
CA ALA A 39 -6.39 42.64 25.90
C ALA A 39 -6.58 41.47 24.92
N ALA A 40 -7.71 41.40 24.23
CA ALA A 40 -7.99 40.38 23.22
C ALA A 40 -6.97 40.42 22.07
N GLU A 41 -6.61 41.59 21.55
CA GLU A 41 -5.61 41.70 20.47
C GLU A 41 -4.25 41.13 20.90
N LEU A 42 -3.75 41.51 22.09
CA LEU A 42 -2.48 41.00 22.62
C LEU A 42 -2.52 39.48 22.82
N LEU A 43 -3.60 38.95 23.40
CA LEU A 43 -3.79 37.52 23.61
C LEU A 43 -3.92 36.74 22.29
N ILE A 44 -4.60 37.29 21.28
CA ILE A 44 -4.69 36.70 19.94
C ILE A 44 -3.31 36.65 19.29
N LEU A 45 -2.51 37.71 19.39
CA LEU A 45 -1.14 37.74 18.88
C LEU A 45 -0.26 36.69 19.56
N LYS A 46 -0.25 36.63 20.91
CA LYS A 46 0.49 35.62 21.69
C LYS A 46 0.07 34.19 21.34
N ARG A 47 -1.24 33.93 21.25
CA ARG A 47 -1.81 32.64 20.82
C ARG A 47 -1.35 32.27 19.40
N ASN A 48 -1.33 33.23 18.48
CA ASN A 48 -0.91 33.01 17.10
C ASN A 48 0.61 32.72 17.01
N VAL A 49 1.45 33.37 17.82
CA VAL A 49 2.88 33.01 17.96
C VAL A 49 3.01 31.56 18.42
N LEU A 50 2.39 31.20 19.56
CA LEU A 50 2.48 29.86 20.15
C LEU A 50 2.01 28.75 19.19
N TYR A 51 0.90 28.96 18.48
CA TYR A 51 0.43 27.99 17.49
C TYR A 51 1.32 27.91 16.25
N LEU A 52 1.88 29.02 15.75
CA LEU A 52 2.79 28.98 14.61
C LEU A 52 4.15 28.37 14.99
N GLU A 53 4.64 28.62 16.19
CA GLU A 53 5.84 28.02 16.76
C GLU A 53 5.67 26.50 16.87
N PHE A 54 4.60 26.04 17.51
CA PHE A 54 4.28 24.61 17.58
C PHE A 54 4.11 24.00 16.18
N ASP A 55 3.40 24.65 15.27
CA ASP A 55 3.14 24.16 13.92
C ASP A 55 4.43 24.02 13.08
N VAL A 56 5.35 24.98 13.17
CA VAL A 56 6.66 24.91 12.51
C VAL A 56 7.52 23.82 13.14
N CYS A 57 7.51 23.69 14.48
CA CYS A 57 8.24 22.66 15.20
C CYS A 57 7.82 21.26 14.74
N ILE A 58 6.52 20.96 14.81
CA ILE A 58 5.99 19.62 14.47
C ILE A 58 6.11 19.30 12.97
N ARG A 59 5.85 20.26 12.06
CA ARG A 59 5.84 19.98 10.60
C ARG A 59 7.23 19.95 9.96
N HIS A 60 8.18 20.72 10.49
CA HIS A 60 9.44 21.00 9.82
C HIS A 60 10.66 20.66 10.69
N VAL A 61 10.73 21.19 11.91
CA VAL A 61 11.93 21.02 12.76
C VAL A 61 12.08 19.58 13.26
N LEU A 62 11.11 19.03 14.00
CA LEU A 62 11.23 17.67 14.57
C LEU A 62 11.44 16.57 13.50
N PRO A 63 10.76 16.59 12.34
CA PRO A 63 11.03 15.59 11.30
C PRO A 63 12.46 15.69 10.76
N GLU A 64 13.02 16.91 10.63
CA GLU A 64 14.42 17.11 10.25
C GLU A 64 15.39 16.63 11.33
N THR A 65 15.15 16.95 12.60
CA THR A 65 15.96 16.49 13.75
C THR A 65 15.96 14.97 13.92
N PHE A 66 14.80 14.32 13.75
CA PHE A 66 14.71 12.86 13.81
C PHE A 66 15.35 12.17 12.60
N LEU A 67 15.33 12.77 11.41
CA LEU A 67 16.09 12.27 10.26
C LEU A 67 17.60 12.49 10.41
N ALA A 68 18.03 13.62 10.99
CA ALA A 68 19.43 13.93 11.26
C ALA A 68 20.05 12.99 12.29
N SER A 69 19.35 12.75 13.41
CA SER A 69 19.75 11.81 14.48
C SER A 69 19.57 10.33 14.12
N GLY A 70 19.03 10.02 12.93
CA GLY A 70 18.77 8.66 12.47
C GLY A 70 17.58 7.97 13.15
N ASN A 71 16.82 8.68 13.99
CA ASN A 71 15.64 8.14 14.68
C ASN A 71 14.42 8.02 13.75
N MET A 72 14.42 6.97 12.94
CA MET A 72 13.30 6.65 12.04
C MET A 72 11.98 6.32 12.76
N ALA A 73 12.01 5.96 14.06
CA ALA A 73 10.79 5.72 14.83
C ALA A 73 10.10 7.04 15.21
N GLY A 74 10.84 7.98 15.79
CA GLY A 74 10.36 9.32 16.11
C GLY A 74 9.86 10.07 14.88
N PHE A 75 10.61 10.02 13.77
CA PHE A 75 10.21 10.63 12.50
C PHE A 75 8.85 10.13 12.00
N LYS A 76 8.61 8.81 12.01
CA LYS A 76 7.33 8.23 11.59
C LYS A 76 6.20 8.63 12.52
N SER A 77 6.40 8.50 13.83
CA SER A 77 5.39 8.83 14.84
C SER A 77 4.87 10.25 14.66
N VAL A 78 5.77 11.24 14.54
CA VAL A 78 5.38 12.65 14.31
C VAL A 78 4.74 12.83 12.92
N THR A 79 5.33 12.28 11.85
CA THR A 79 4.84 12.48 10.46
C THR A 79 3.45 11.89 10.20
N GLU A 80 3.09 10.83 10.94
CA GLU A 80 1.77 10.21 10.89
C GLU A 80 0.78 10.97 11.79
N ASN A 81 1.16 11.24 13.04
CA ASN A 81 0.27 11.83 14.03
C ASN A 81 0.02 13.35 13.82
N MET A 82 0.91 14.08 13.14
CA MET A 82 0.76 15.53 12.97
C MET A 82 -0.44 15.96 12.11
N ARG A 83 -0.92 15.12 11.18
CA ARG A 83 -1.79 15.60 10.08
C ARG A 83 -3.16 16.06 10.53
N GLN A 84 -3.84 15.23 11.34
CA GLN A 84 -5.19 15.52 11.81
C GLN A 84 -5.20 16.59 12.92
N PRO A 85 -4.39 16.50 13.99
CA PRO A 85 -4.47 17.45 15.09
C PRO A 85 -3.92 18.83 14.73
N LEU A 86 -2.87 18.95 13.90
CA LEU A 86 -2.44 20.27 13.41
C LEU A 86 -3.44 20.93 12.47
N THR A 87 -4.32 20.16 11.82
CA THR A 87 -5.43 20.72 11.05
C THR A 87 -6.49 21.29 12.00
N GLN A 88 -6.79 20.60 13.11
CA GLN A 88 -7.72 21.08 14.15
C GLN A 88 -7.18 22.29 14.95
N LEU A 89 -5.85 22.44 15.04
CA LEU A 89 -5.18 23.61 15.65
C LEU A 89 -5.02 24.79 14.67
N SER A 90 -5.28 24.60 13.38
CA SER A 90 -5.06 25.62 12.35
C SER A 90 -6.25 26.58 12.22
N ASN A 91 -6.00 27.81 11.76
CA ASN A 91 -7.04 28.74 11.29
C ASN A 91 -7.75 28.27 9.99
N ALA A 92 -7.62 26.99 9.61
CA ALA A 92 -8.20 26.44 8.39
C ALA A 92 -9.71 26.21 8.59
N GLN A 93 -10.52 26.72 7.67
CA GLN A 93 -11.97 26.50 7.72
C GLN A 93 -12.27 25.04 7.34
N VAL A 94 -12.78 24.27 8.29
CA VAL A 94 -13.24 22.88 8.10
C VAL A 94 -14.73 22.83 8.36
N ALA A 95 -15.44 21.99 7.60
CA ALA A 95 -16.84 21.67 7.82
C ALA A 95 -17.06 21.04 9.21
N CYS A 96 -18.02 21.55 9.98
CA CYS A 96 -18.23 21.14 11.37
C CYS A 96 -19.72 20.92 11.67
N LEU A 97 -20.11 19.66 11.90
CA LEU A 97 -21.49 19.28 12.18
C LEU A 97 -22.00 19.75 13.56
N ASP A 98 -21.13 20.21 14.46
CA ASP A 98 -21.50 20.69 15.80
C ASP A 98 -22.54 21.83 15.75
N PHE A 99 -22.56 22.61 14.66
CA PHE A 99 -23.54 23.67 14.44
C PHE A 99 -24.98 23.17 14.22
N VAL A 100 -25.19 21.90 13.85
CA VAL A 100 -26.54 21.30 13.69
C VAL A 100 -27.29 21.27 15.03
N ALA A 101 -26.59 21.26 16.16
CA ALA A 101 -27.19 21.24 17.50
C ALA A 101 -27.35 22.63 18.14
N LEU A 102 -27.04 23.71 17.43
CA LEU A 102 -26.96 25.08 17.96
C LEU A 102 -27.96 26.05 17.32
N ASP A 103 -29.20 25.60 17.16
CA ASP A 103 -30.30 26.43 16.69
C ASP A 103 -30.57 27.65 17.59
N VAL A 104 -31.27 28.63 17.01
CA VAL A 104 -31.75 29.82 17.73
C VAL A 104 -32.86 29.41 18.72
N PRO A 105 -32.86 29.91 19.97
CA PRO A 105 -33.90 29.57 20.94
C PRO A 105 -35.29 30.02 20.48
N ALA A 106 -36.25 29.10 20.46
CA ALA A 106 -37.66 29.41 20.18
C ALA A 106 -38.19 30.47 21.17
N PRO A 107 -39.02 31.43 20.73
CA PRO A 107 -39.70 31.49 19.42
C PRO A 107 -38.93 32.21 18.30
N LEU A 108 -37.66 32.58 18.50
CA LEU A 108 -36.90 33.36 17.51
C LEU A 108 -36.44 32.49 16.33
N GLU A 109 -36.68 32.93 15.09
CA GLU A 109 -36.17 32.29 13.89
C GLU A 109 -34.78 32.81 13.49
N ALA A 110 -33.98 31.96 12.85
CA ALA A 110 -32.64 32.33 12.35
C ALA A 110 -32.61 33.47 11.32
N ARG A 111 -33.76 33.83 10.74
CA ARG A 111 -33.91 34.94 9.81
C ARG A 111 -34.26 36.26 10.50
N ASP A 112 -34.66 36.24 11.76
CA ASP A 112 -35.10 37.44 12.48
C ASP A 112 -33.95 38.41 12.74
N GLN A 113 -34.25 39.70 12.72
CA GLN A 113 -33.26 40.75 13.01
C GLN A 113 -32.86 40.77 14.50
N THR A 114 -33.82 40.47 15.39
CA THR A 114 -33.60 40.27 16.82
C THR A 114 -32.72 39.05 17.10
N ALA A 115 -32.95 37.92 16.39
CA ALA A 115 -32.09 36.75 16.47
C ALA A 115 -30.66 37.03 15.96
N GLN A 116 -30.52 37.84 14.91
CA GLN A 116 -29.20 38.27 14.40
C GLN A 116 -28.45 39.18 15.38
N GLN A 117 -29.17 39.99 16.17
CA GLN A 117 -28.56 40.86 17.19
C GLN A 117 -28.20 40.08 18.48
N LEU A 118 -29.08 39.20 18.96
CA LEU A 118 -28.91 38.47 20.22
C LEU A 118 -28.04 37.20 20.05
N PHE A 119 -28.16 36.51 18.92
CA PHE A 119 -27.48 35.25 18.63
C PHE A 119 -26.83 35.24 17.23
N PRO A 120 -25.99 36.23 16.87
CA PRO A 120 -25.44 36.40 15.52
C PRO A 120 -24.84 35.12 14.92
N TRP A 121 -24.08 34.37 15.72
CA TRP A 121 -23.42 33.14 15.28
C TRP A 121 -24.38 31.97 15.04
N ARG A 122 -25.46 31.85 15.83
CA ARG A 122 -26.48 30.80 15.65
C ARG A 122 -27.39 31.10 14.46
N SER A 123 -27.82 32.35 14.34
CA SER A 123 -28.58 32.87 13.20
C SER A 123 -27.78 32.74 11.90
N PHE A 124 -26.48 33.03 11.92
CA PHE A 124 -25.59 32.82 10.78
C PHE A 124 -25.45 31.34 10.40
N ALA A 125 -25.20 30.45 11.38
CA ALA A 125 -25.04 29.02 11.13
C ALA A 125 -26.32 28.39 10.56
N SER A 126 -27.47 28.62 11.20
CA SER A 126 -28.77 28.11 10.77
C SER A 126 -29.21 28.68 9.41
N ARG A 127 -28.71 29.87 9.02
CA ARG A 127 -28.99 30.51 7.72
C ARG A 127 -28.03 30.11 6.60
N ARG A 128 -26.80 29.66 6.91
CA ARG A 128 -25.79 29.21 5.92
C ARG A 128 -25.54 27.70 5.90
N GLY A 129 -26.21 26.95 6.79
CA GLY A 129 -26.14 25.50 6.87
C GLY A 129 -24.97 24.97 7.70
N PRO A 130 -24.91 23.63 7.88
CA PRO A 130 -23.96 22.95 8.79
C PRO A 130 -22.51 22.92 8.29
N TYR A 131 -22.22 23.62 7.19
CA TYR A 131 -20.89 23.77 6.61
C TYR A 131 -20.27 25.14 6.90
N SER A 132 -20.85 25.91 7.83
CA SER A 132 -20.27 27.15 8.33
C SER A 132 -19.00 26.91 9.15
N SER A 133 -18.06 27.86 9.10
CA SER A 133 -16.69 27.72 9.59
C SER A 133 -16.59 27.29 11.06
N MET A 134 -15.76 26.28 11.32
CA MET A 134 -15.40 25.72 12.62
C MET A 134 -15.35 26.72 13.79
N GLN A 135 -15.98 26.36 14.92
CA GLN A 135 -15.72 27.01 16.21
C GLN A 135 -14.40 26.51 16.81
N TRP A 136 -13.68 27.40 17.46
CA TRP A 136 -12.47 27.07 18.23
C TRP A 136 -12.82 26.22 19.45
N GLN A 137 -12.62 24.91 19.37
CA GLN A 137 -12.77 24.01 20.52
C GLN A 137 -11.57 24.15 21.48
N TRP A 138 -11.47 25.25 22.22
CA TRP A 138 -10.30 25.57 23.08
C TRP A 138 -9.95 24.46 24.09
N TRP A 139 -10.91 23.67 24.54
CA TRP A 139 -10.69 22.53 25.44
C TRP A 139 -9.95 21.35 24.77
N THR A 140 -9.91 21.25 23.44
CA THR A 140 -9.19 20.18 22.73
C THR A 140 -7.76 20.54 22.37
N VAL A 141 -7.32 21.79 22.58
CA VAL A 141 -6.00 22.28 22.17
C VAL A 141 -4.87 21.45 22.76
N GLY A 142 -4.86 21.26 24.09
CA GLY A 142 -3.86 20.44 24.78
C GLY A 142 -3.88 18.97 24.32
N ALA A 143 -5.08 18.41 24.09
CA ALA A 143 -5.22 17.04 23.57
C ALA A 143 -4.66 16.91 22.13
N ASN A 144 -4.94 17.88 21.26
CA ASN A 144 -4.42 17.90 19.88
C ASN A 144 -2.89 18.06 19.84
N MET A 145 -2.32 18.88 20.73
CA MET A 145 -0.87 19.01 20.87
C MET A 145 -0.23 17.71 21.39
N GLN A 146 -0.84 17.08 22.41
CA GLN A 146 -0.38 15.78 22.91
C GLN A 146 -0.50 14.67 21.86
N LEU A 147 -1.56 14.66 21.04
CA LEU A 147 -1.73 13.71 19.94
C LEU A 147 -0.62 13.84 18.88
N CYS A 148 -0.17 15.05 18.54
CA CYS A 148 0.97 15.25 17.63
C CYS A 148 2.27 14.56 18.11
N LEU A 149 2.43 14.45 19.44
CA LEU A 149 3.61 13.86 20.10
C LEU A 149 3.35 12.43 20.62
N ALA A 150 2.18 11.86 20.36
CA ALA A 150 1.86 10.48 20.74
C ALA A 150 2.81 9.49 20.05
N GLY A 151 3.05 8.35 20.70
CA GLY A 151 3.95 7.30 20.20
C GLY A 151 5.46 7.61 20.33
N LEU A 152 5.86 8.82 20.72
CA LEU A 152 7.26 9.12 21.04
C LEU A 152 7.71 8.41 22.31
N ARG A 153 8.91 7.82 22.24
CA ARG A 153 9.56 7.16 23.39
C ARG A 153 10.03 8.21 24.40
N ASP A 154 10.17 7.83 25.67
CA ASP A 154 10.66 8.77 26.70
C ASP A 154 12.05 9.35 26.38
N VAL A 155 12.91 8.59 25.70
CA VAL A 155 14.23 9.04 25.22
C VAL A 155 14.16 10.10 24.10
N ASP A 156 13.03 10.21 23.40
CA ASP A 156 12.86 11.15 22.28
C ASP A 156 12.26 12.49 22.75
N LYS A 157 11.63 12.54 23.93
CA LYS A 157 10.99 13.75 24.49
C LYS A 157 11.99 14.89 24.75
N PRO A 158 13.19 14.66 25.32
CA PRO A 158 14.18 15.73 25.51
C PRO A 158 14.59 16.43 24.20
N ALA A 159 14.64 15.70 23.08
CA ALA A 159 14.90 16.30 21.76
C ALA A 159 13.77 17.26 21.35
N VAL A 160 12.51 16.87 21.55
CA VAL A 160 11.36 17.75 21.29
C VAL A 160 11.42 19.03 22.14
N HIS A 161 11.80 18.91 23.41
CA HIS A 161 11.94 20.08 24.30
C HIS A 161 13.12 20.97 23.92
N GLY A 162 14.24 20.38 23.48
CA GLY A 162 15.39 21.12 22.98
C GLY A 162 15.08 21.93 21.72
N GLU A 163 14.38 21.33 20.74
CA GLU A 163 14.00 22.03 19.50
C GLU A 163 12.95 23.13 19.72
N LEU A 164 11.96 22.88 20.59
CA LEU A 164 10.98 23.92 20.95
C LEU A 164 11.67 25.10 21.65
N LEU A 165 12.50 24.84 22.66
CA LEU A 165 13.26 25.89 23.37
C LEU A 165 14.24 26.62 22.44
N SER A 166 14.90 25.91 21.53
CA SER A 166 15.79 26.52 20.53
C SER A 166 15.03 27.51 19.64
N MET A 167 13.81 27.17 19.23
CA MET A 167 12.97 28.09 18.47
C MET A 167 12.44 29.25 19.32
N SER A 168 12.06 29.04 20.57
CA SER A 168 11.66 30.13 21.48
C SER A 168 12.79 31.15 21.68
N LEU A 169 14.04 30.68 21.89
CA LEU A 169 15.22 31.54 21.97
C LEU A 169 15.48 32.29 20.66
N CYS A 170 15.36 31.62 19.51
CA CYS A 170 15.47 32.26 18.20
C CYS A 170 14.40 33.36 18.00
N LEU A 171 13.17 33.13 18.49
CA LEU A 171 12.08 34.12 18.46
C LEU A 171 12.33 35.31 19.37
N GLU A 172 13.01 35.13 20.51
CA GLU A 172 13.48 36.26 21.33
C GLU A 172 14.57 37.06 20.62
N ASP A 173 15.54 36.39 20.00
CA ASP A 173 16.66 37.06 19.35
C ASP A 173 16.22 37.84 18.09
N VAL A 174 15.26 37.29 17.33
CA VAL A 174 14.58 38.04 16.25
C VAL A 174 13.78 39.23 16.81
N ALA A 175 13.11 39.08 17.96
CA ALA A 175 12.40 40.19 18.60
C ALA A 175 13.36 41.29 19.12
N LYS A 176 14.58 40.94 19.53
CA LYS A 176 15.64 41.89 19.95
C LYS A 176 16.33 42.56 18.75
N ALA A 177 16.58 41.82 17.67
CA ALA A 177 17.31 42.31 16.49
C ALA A 177 16.47 43.20 15.56
N GLY A 178 15.15 43.04 15.55
CA GLY A 178 14.23 43.82 14.71
C GLY A 178 14.10 43.30 13.27
N ASP A 179 13.38 44.05 12.44
CA ASP A 179 13.13 43.70 11.04
C ASP A 179 14.08 44.45 10.09
N ILE A 180 14.55 43.75 9.05
CA ILE A 180 15.16 44.39 7.88
C ILE A 180 14.13 44.30 6.74
N PRO A 181 13.78 45.43 6.06
CA PRO A 181 12.76 45.41 5.02
C PRO A 181 13.10 44.43 3.89
N GLU A 182 12.11 43.66 3.43
CA GLU A 182 12.26 42.62 2.39
C GLU A 182 12.90 43.15 1.08
N SER A 183 12.76 44.45 0.80
CA SER A 183 13.40 45.15 -0.32
C SER A 183 14.93 45.19 -0.27
N TYR A 184 15.55 45.00 0.90
CA TYR A 184 17.01 44.87 1.04
C TYR A 184 17.51 43.43 0.91
N ALA A 185 16.65 42.43 1.19
CA ALA A 185 17.04 41.02 1.10
C ALA A 185 17.29 40.57 -0.35
N GLY A 186 16.56 41.14 -1.30
CA GLY A 186 16.67 40.88 -2.74
C GLY A 186 17.61 41.80 -3.52
N ARG A 187 18.34 42.73 -2.88
CA ARG A 187 19.35 43.52 -3.61
C ARG A 187 20.51 42.61 -4.04
N PRO A 188 20.90 42.59 -5.32
CA PRO A 188 22.07 41.84 -5.75
C PRO A 188 23.32 42.40 -5.07
N VAL A 189 24.13 41.52 -4.51
CA VAL A 189 25.49 41.86 -4.08
C VAL A 189 26.34 41.85 -5.36
N GLY A 190 27.16 42.87 -5.60
CA GLY A 190 27.97 43.05 -6.84
C GLY A 190 29.03 41.97 -7.12
N ILE A 191 28.91 40.82 -6.48
CA ILE A 191 29.75 39.63 -6.61
C ILE A 191 29.04 38.53 -7.41
N GLU A 192 27.69 38.44 -7.36
CA GLU A 192 26.94 37.54 -8.24
C GLU A 192 27.15 37.93 -9.71
N ASP A 193 27.23 39.23 -9.99
CA ASP A 193 27.67 39.75 -11.29
C ASP A 193 29.10 39.29 -11.62
N ARG A 194 30.04 39.41 -10.68
CA ARG A 194 31.47 39.13 -10.93
C ARG A 194 31.74 37.67 -11.28
N GLU A 195 31.00 36.72 -10.71
CA GLU A 195 31.11 35.30 -11.07
C GLU A 195 30.32 34.95 -12.35
N ASN A 196 29.14 35.54 -12.59
CA ASN A 196 28.39 35.33 -13.84
C ASN A 196 29.07 35.98 -15.08
N PHE A 197 29.72 37.13 -14.92
CA PHE A 197 30.52 37.80 -15.97
C PHE A 197 31.81 37.06 -16.34
N LEU A 198 32.25 36.07 -15.55
CA LEU A 198 33.39 35.22 -15.93
C LEU A 198 32.99 34.10 -16.90
N LEU A 199 31.71 33.68 -16.94
CA LEU A 199 31.19 32.72 -17.91
C LEU A 199 30.76 33.37 -19.24
N ILE A 200 30.35 34.65 -19.21
CA ILE A 200 29.94 35.39 -20.40
C ILE A 200 31.18 36.08 -21.01
N GLY A 201 31.69 35.51 -22.11
CA GLY A 201 33.02 35.82 -22.65
C GLY A 201 33.34 37.30 -22.89
N LYS A 202 34.65 37.62 -22.79
CA LYS A 202 35.35 38.93 -22.72
C LYS A 202 34.80 40.14 -23.53
N ARG A 203 33.92 39.96 -24.52
CA ARG A 203 33.43 41.06 -25.41
C ARG A 203 32.39 41.99 -24.77
N MET A 204 31.83 41.66 -23.61
CA MET A 204 30.89 42.56 -22.90
C MET A 204 31.58 43.50 -21.90
N LEU A 205 32.83 43.22 -21.52
CA LEU A 205 33.56 43.92 -20.47
C LEU A 205 33.88 45.40 -20.79
N GLU A 206 33.96 45.76 -22.07
CA GLU A 206 34.30 47.12 -22.51
C GLU A 206 33.09 48.08 -22.55
N ARG A 207 31.85 47.57 -22.61
CA ARG A 207 30.65 48.42 -22.75
C ARG A 207 30.15 48.98 -21.43
N VAL A 208 30.45 48.32 -20.30
CA VAL A 208 30.02 48.76 -18.96
C VAL A 208 31.00 49.77 -18.34
N ARG A 209 32.24 49.83 -18.86
CA ARG A 209 33.34 50.67 -18.33
C ARG A 209 33.19 52.19 -18.58
N LYS A 210 32.02 52.66 -19.03
CA LYS A 210 31.71 54.07 -19.31
C LYS A 210 30.39 54.50 -18.63
N ARG A 211 30.38 54.52 -17.29
CA ARG A 211 29.59 55.45 -16.49
C ARG A 211 30.40 55.85 -15.24
N PRO A 212 30.64 57.15 -14.99
CA PRO A 212 31.25 57.61 -13.74
C PRO A 212 30.20 57.92 -12.66
N ASP A 213 30.62 57.76 -11.40
CA ASP A 213 30.36 58.66 -10.27
C ASP A 213 28.91 58.94 -9.78
N ASP A 214 28.12 57.89 -9.51
CA ASP A 214 26.90 57.99 -8.67
C ASP A 214 26.90 57.09 -7.41
N GLU A 215 27.84 56.14 -7.26
CA GLU A 215 27.79 55.14 -6.16
C GLU A 215 28.37 55.63 -4.82
N ALA A 216 29.12 56.75 -4.80
CA ALA A 216 29.73 57.28 -3.58
C ALA A 216 28.72 57.92 -2.59
N ALA A 217 27.50 58.23 -3.04
CA ALA A 217 26.46 58.87 -2.21
C ALA A 217 25.57 57.89 -1.44
N ALA A 218 25.59 56.59 -1.78
CA ALA A 218 24.67 55.60 -1.20
C ALA A 218 25.18 54.94 0.09
N ALA A 219 26.51 54.90 0.31
CA ALA A 219 27.11 54.27 1.48
C ALA A 219 27.02 55.12 2.75
N SER A 220 27.00 56.45 2.62
CA SER A 220 26.99 57.42 3.72
C SER A 220 25.59 57.75 4.28
N GLY A 221 24.51 57.30 3.62
CA GLY A 221 23.14 57.55 4.07
C GLY A 221 22.56 56.52 5.07
N SER A 222 23.19 55.35 5.23
CA SER A 222 22.54 54.21 5.92
C SER A 222 22.58 54.29 7.45
N SER A 223 23.68 54.77 8.06
CA SER A 223 23.81 54.81 9.52
C SER A 223 22.78 55.72 10.20
N ASN A 224 22.39 56.82 9.56
CA ASN A 224 21.43 57.76 10.12
C ASN A 224 19.98 57.22 10.11
N GLN A 225 19.59 56.35 9.16
CA GLN A 225 18.25 55.74 9.18
C GLN A 225 18.11 54.66 10.26
N GLN A 226 19.17 53.87 10.51
CA GLN A 226 19.18 52.92 11.64
C GLN A 226 19.15 53.65 12.99
N LEU A 227 19.88 54.76 13.14
CA LEU A 227 19.83 55.60 14.34
C LEU A 227 18.46 56.26 14.55
N LEU A 228 17.79 56.75 13.50
CA LEU A 228 16.46 57.35 13.62
C LEU A 228 15.37 56.30 13.99
N GLN A 229 15.45 55.08 13.47
CA GLN A 229 14.51 54.02 13.86
C GLN A 229 14.75 53.51 15.29
N GLN A 230 16.01 53.39 15.73
CA GLN A 230 16.32 53.07 17.14
C GLN A 230 15.86 54.18 18.10
N GLN A 231 15.98 55.46 17.72
CA GLN A 231 15.49 56.57 18.55
C GLN A 231 13.96 56.62 18.66
N GLN A 232 13.20 56.22 17.62
CA GLN A 232 11.73 56.16 17.72
C GLN A 232 11.20 54.98 18.55
N GLN A 233 11.91 53.85 18.61
CA GLN A 233 11.48 52.71 19.44
C GLN A 233 11.52 53.00 20.95
N GLN A 234 12.42 53.90 21.39
CA GLN A 234 12.58 54.28 22.81
C GLN A 234 11.41 55.10 23.39
N GLN A 235 10.47 55.58 22.55
CA GLN A 235 9.32 56.39 23.00
C GLN A 235 7.96 55.66 22.95
N SER A 236 7.95 54.38 22.60
CA SER A 236 6.73 53.56 22.61
C SER A 236 6.53 52.88 23.98
N PRO A 237 5.29 52.81 24.52
CA PRO A 237 5.05 52.12 25.78
C PRO A 237 5.37 50.62 25.66
N VAL A 238 5.85 50.02 26.74
CA VAL A 238 6.35 48.63 26.82
C VAL A 238 5.42 47.59 26.17
N VAL A 239 4.10 47.81 26.22
CA VAL A 239 3.13 46.87 25.63
C VAL A 239 2.97 47.02 24.12
N GLU A 240 3.19 48.20 23.54
CA GLU A 240 3.22 48.34 22.09
C GLU A 240 4.50 47.72 21.50
N GLN A 241 5.63 47.81 22.22
CA GLN A 241 6.84 47.03 21.92
C GLN A 241 6.55 45.52 21.96
N ALA A 242 5.83 45.03 22.97
CA ALA A 242 5.44 43.61 23.07
C ALA A 242 4.52 43.16 21.91
N ARG A 243 3.57 44.00 21.47
CA ARG A 243 2.73 43.73 20.28
C ARG A 243 3.55 43.70 18.99
N GLN A 244 4.46 44.65 18.81
CA GLN A 244 5.36 44.71 17.64
C GLN A 244 6.28 43.48 17.59
N ALA A 245 6.85 43.07 18.73
CA ALA A 245 7.62 41.84 18.85
C ALA A 245 6.79 40.60 18.45
N CYS A 246 5.55 40.46 18.94
CA CYS A 246 4.68 39.33 18.55
C CYS A 246 4.35 39.35 17.04
N ARG A 247 4.10 40.53 16.45
CA ARG A 247 3.87 40.67 15.00
C ARG A 247 5.12 40.27 14.19
N LEU A 248 6.31 40.64 14.66
CA LEU A 248 7.59 40.26 14.06
C LEU A 248 7.85 38.75 14.15
N GLN A 249 7.59 38.14 15.31
CA GLN A 249 7.66 36.69 15.52
C GLN A 249 6.70 35.92 14.60
N ILE A 250 5.45 36.37 14.45
CA ILE A 250 4.49 35.80 13.49
C ILE A 250 5.02 35.87 12.05
N ARG A 251 5.63 37.00 11.66
CA ARG A 251 6.22 37.17 10.32
C ARG A 251 7.43 36.25 10.12
N PHE A 252 8.30 36.10 11.11
CA PHE A 252 9.44 35.20 11.08
C PHE A 252 9.02 33.72 10.95
N LEU A 253 8.06 33.26 11.77
CA LEU A 253 7.53 31.90 11.69
C LEU A 253 6.84 31.63 10.35
N THR A 254 6.12 32.63 9.82
CA THR A 254 5.50 32.55 8.49
C THR A 254 6.56 32.47 7.38
N LEU A 255 7.64 33.23 7.49
CA LEU A 255 8.79 33.18 6.58
C LEU A 255 9.49 31.82 6.66
N TRP A 256 9.79 31.32 7.86
CA TRP A 256 10.39 30.00 8.10
C TRP A 256 9.56 28.91 7.41
N LYS A 257 8.24 28.89 7.66
CA LYS A 257 7.30 27.94 7.04
C LYS A 257 7.28 28.02 5.51
N ARG A 258 7.37 29.22 4.93
CA ARG A 258 7.49 29.41 3.46
C ARG A 258 8.80 28.85 2.94
N VAL A 259 9.92 29.14 3.62
CA VAL A 259 11.25 28.65 3.26
C VAL A 259 11.29 27.13 3.30
N ASP A 260 10.85 26.46 4.37
CA ASP A 260 10.90 25.01 4.47
C ASP A 260 9.95 24.30 3.48
N ALA A 261 8.77 24.86 3.21
CA ALA A 261 7.88 24.35 2.17
C ALA A 261 8.54 24.38 0.77
N LEU A 262 9.23 25.48 0.44
CA LEU A 262 9.92 25.64 -0.84
C LEU A 262 11.25 24.87 -0.92
N LYS A 263 11.98 24.75 0.19
CA LYS A 263 13.17 23.90 0.38
C LYS A 263 12.82 22.42 0.13
N TYR A 264 11.70 21.95 0.68
CA TYR A 264 11.17 20.61 0.42
C TYR A 264 10.73 20.43 -1.05
N PHE A 265 10.07 21.42 -1.64
CA PHE A 265 9.72 21.40 -3.08
C PHE A 265 10.96 21.32 -3.97
N TRP A 266 11.96 22.18 -3.74
CA TRP A 266 13.25 22.19 -4.42
C TRP A 266 13.92 20.81 -4.34
N ALA A 267 13.96 20.21 -3.16
CA ALA A 267 14.56 18.90 -2.92
C ALA A 267 13.85 17.77 -3.66
N LYS A 268 12.51 17.78 -3.65
CA LYS A 268 11.66 16.83 -4.40
C LYS A 268 11.99 16.84 -5.89
N HIS A 269 12.13 18.03 -6.47
CA HIS A 269 12.42 18.20 -7.91
C HIS A 269 13.89 17.91 -8.24
N LYS A 270 14.86 18.40 -7.45
CA LYS A 270 16.30 18.17 -7.67
C LYS A 270 16.72 16.72 -7.53
N MET A 271 16.19 16.00 -6.54
CA MET A 271 16.48 14.56 -6.39
C MET A 271 15.55 13.65 -7.21
N SER A 272 14.51 14.21 -7.84
CA SER A 272 13.44 13.43 -8.53
C SER A 272 12.78 12.36 -7.64
N VAL A 273 12.59 12.66 -6.35
CA VAL A 273 12.00 11.74 -5.35
C VAL A 273 10.63 12.25 -4.94
N THR A 274 9.65 11.36 -4.71
CA THR A 274 8.30 11.74 -4.28
C THR A 274 8.22 12.26 -2.85
N ARG A 275 8.99 11.67 -1.93
CA ARG A 275 9.08 12.03 -0.50
C ARG A 275 10.48 11.80 0.09
N ILE A 276 10.87 12.67 1.02
CA ILE A 276 12.08 12.51 1.86
C ILE A 276 11.66 11.80 3.14
N ASP A 277 11.89 10.49 3.19
CA ASP A 277 11.35 9.56 4.19
C ASP A 277 12.42 8.61 4.77
N THR A 278 13.69 8.84 4.44
CA THR A 278 14.82 7.95 4.73
C THR A 278 16.05 8.79 5.06
N VAL A 279 16.79 8.44 6.12
CA VAL A 279 18.03 9.12 6.55
C VAL A 279 18.98 9.40 5.38
N ALA A 280 19.29 8.41 4.54
CA ALA A 280 20.20 8.59 3.40
C ALA A 280 19.69 9.59 2.33
N LYS A 281 18.36 9.68 2.13
CA LYS A 281 17.77 10.70 1.24
C LYS A 281 17.88 12.08 1.87
N TYR A 282 17.65 12.18 3.17
CA TYR A 282 17.75 13.42 3.93
C TYR A 282 19.18 13.95 3.98
N GLN A 283 20.17 13.13 4.32
CA GLN A 283 21.59 13.48 4.29
C GLN A 283 22.04 13.97 2.91
N ARG A 284 21.64 13.28 1.83
CA ARG A 284 21.92 13.73 0.45
C ARG A 284 21.29 15.09 0.14
N PHE A 285 20.04 15.28 0.55
CA PHE A 285 19.34 16.56 0.43
C PHE A 285 20.07 17.67 1.20
N CYS A 286 20.45 17.44 2.46
CA CYS A 286 21.16 18.41 3.28
C CYS A 286 22.50 18.80 2.65
N LYS A 287 23.33 17.84 2.21
CA LYS A 287 24.58 18.14 1.51
C LYS A 287 24.34 18.99 0.25
N GLN A 288 23.35 18.63 -0.58
CA GLN A 288 23.07 19.35 -1.82
C GLN A 288 22.44 20.75 -1.59
N TYR A 289 21.60 20.92 -0.56
CA TYR A 289 21.02 22.21 -0.19
C TYR A 289 22.09 23.14 0.41
N LYS A 290 22.95 22.58 1.28
CA LYS A 290 24.12 23.26 1.83
C LYS A 290 25.00 23.81 0.70
N SER A 291 25.37 22.99 -0.28
CA SER A 291 26.26 23.41 -1.38
C SER A 291 25.62 24.33 -2.41
N GLU A 292 24.39 24.04 -2.88
CA GLU A 292 23.77 24.79 -3.99
C GLU A 292 23.03 26.07 -3.56
N LYS A 293 22.61 26.18 -2.29
CA LYS A 293 21.75 27.27 -1.83
C LYS A 293 22.26 27.96 -0.57
N LEU A 294 22.62 27.24 0.48
CA LEU A 294 23.01 27.88 1.74
C LEU A 294 24.39 28.55 1.66
N TYR A 295 25.40 27.85 1.15
CA TYR A 295 26.78 28.32 1.07
C TYR A 295 26.92 29.65 0.29
N PRO A 296 26.34 29.82 -0.93
CA PRO A 296 26.38 31.11 -1.63
C PRO A 296 25.76 32.26 -0.82
N ILE A 297 24.65 31.98 -0.12
CA ILE A 297 23.97 32.98 0.72
C ILE A 297 24.85 33.38 1.91
N MET A 298 25.42 32.41 2.62
CA MET A 298 26.30 32.68 3.75
C MET A 298 27.56 33.44 3.35
N ARG A 299 28.21 33.05 2.24
CA ARG A 299 29.34 33.79 1.66
C ARG A 299 28.94 35.23 1.29
N SER A 300 27.77 35.43 0.67
CA SER A 300 27.27 36.78 0.34
C SER A 300 27.01 37.66 1.56
N LEU A 301 26.62 37.06 2.69
CA LEU A 301 26.34 37.77 3.95
C LEU A 301 27.64 38.08 4.69
N ALA A 302 28.56 37.11 4.81
CA ALA A 302 29.86 37.31 5.44
C ALA A 302 30.64 38.47 4.78
N LEU A 303 30.67 38.54 3.44
CA LEU A 303 31.32 39.64 2.70
C LEU A 303 30.63 41.00 2.91
N GLN A 304 29.29 41.04 3.03
CA GLN A 304 28.56 42.29 3.29
C GLN A 304 28.75 42.83 4.70
N PHE A 305 28.98 41.96 5.68
CA PHE A 305 29.21 42.32 7.07
C PHE A 305 30.71 42.41 7.41
N GLY A 306 31.58 42.48 6.39
CA GLY A 306 33.02 42.70 6.55
C GLY A 306 33.80 41.51 7.12
N GLN A 307 33.22 40.31 7.13
CA GLN A 307 33.79 39.08 7.69
C GLN A 307 34.39 38.21 6.57
N GLU A 308 35.38 38.74 5.87
CA GLU A 308 36.03 38.07 4.74
C GLU A 308 36.79 36.79 5.17
N GLU A 309 37.28 36.73 6.41
CA GLU A 309 37.98 35.58 7.00
C GLU A 309 37.12 34.29 7.01
N LEU A 310 35.80 34.42 7.14
CA LEU A 310 34.88 33.28 7.05
C LEU A 310 34.73 32.75 5.61
N CYS A 311 35.10 33.54 4.60
CA CYS A 311 34.92 33.20 3.18
C CYS A 311 36.12 32.46 2.55
N GLU A 312 37.20 32.23 3.31
CA GLU A 312 38.34 31.44 2.85
C GLU A 312 37.98 29.96 2.60
N PRO A 313 38.67 29.26 1.68
CA PRO A 313 38.36 27.88 1.26
C PRO A 313 38.80 26.81 2.30
N GLY A 314 38.44 27.02 3.57
CA GLY A 314 38.73 26.11 4.69
C GLY A 314 37.52 25.88 5.59
N PRO A 315 37.00 26.89 6.30
CA PRO A 315 35.98 26.69 7.35
C PRO A 315 34.59 26.33 6.82
N LEU A 316 34.18 26.91 5.69
CA LEU A 316 32.84 26.72 5.11
C LEU A 316 32.78 25.57 4.07
N GLN A 317 33.92 24.95 3.76
CA GLN A 317 34.07 24.01 2.63
C GLN A 317 34.41 22.58 3.07
N ALA A 318 34.87 22.39 4.32
CA ALA A 318 35.03 21.08 4.92
C ALA A 318 33.68 20.38 5.14
N ASP A 319 33.70 19.04 5.23
CA ASP A 319 32.54 18.19 5.55
C ASP A 319 32.00 18.37 7.00
N THR A 320 32.38 19.46 7.68
CA THR A 320 31.86 19.85 8.99
C THR A 320 30.39 20.22 8.90
N ASP A 321 29.54 19.52 9.66
CA ASP A 321 28.08 19.63 9.53
C ASP A 321 27.48 20.94 10.07
N VAL A 322 28.28 21.78 10.75
CA VAL A 322 27.82 23.01 11.41
C VAL A 322 28.28 24.24 10.64
N PHE A 323 27.32 24.99 10.11
CA PHE A 323 27.52 26.33 9.57
C PHE A 323 27.29 27.37 10.68
N VAL A 324 28.31 28.17 11.00
CA VAL A 324 28.17 29.30 11.93
C VAL A 324 27.68 30.52 11.15
N THR A 325 26.57 31.12 11.57
CA THR A 325 26.09 32.37 10.99
C THR A 325 27.11 33.50 11.24
N PRO A 326 27.41 34.36 10.24
CA PRO A 326 28.31 35.49 10.44
C PRO A 326 27.82 36.38 11.59
N GLN A 327 28.75 36.84 12.43
CA GLN A 327 28.40 37.53 13.67
C GLN A 327 27.65 38.84 13.37
N GLY A 328 26.52 39.06 14.05
CA GLY A 328 25.66 40.23 13.84
C GLY A 328 24.64 40.13 12.70
N VAL A 329 24.59 39.02 11.95
CA VAL A 329 23.54 38.79 10.95
C VAL A 329 22.31 38.17 11.62
N PRO A 330 21.12 38.81 11.58
CA PRO A 330 19.90 38.21 12.14
C PRO A 330 19.39 37.07 11.25
N GLU A 331 18.94 35.99 11.89
CA GLU A 331 18.40 34.78 11.21
C GLU A 331 17.24 35.11 10.25
N MET A 332 16.44 36.15 10.56
CA MET A 332 15.43 36.72 9.66
C MET A 332 15.99 36.98 8.25
N THR A 333 17.14 37.66 8.15
CA THR A 333 17.75 38.02 6.86
C THR A 333 18.31 36.81 6.12
N VAL A 334 18.85 35.83 6.86
CA VAL A 334 19.28 34.54 6.28
C VAL A 334 18.10 33.83 5.63
N ARG A 335 16.96 33.73 6.32
CA ARG A 335 15.72 33.12 5.79
C ARG A 335 15.10 33.92 4.64
N GLN A 336 15.13 35.26 4.70
CA GLN A 336 14.66 36.11 3.59
C GLN A 336 15.47 35.84 2.30
N ARG A 337 16.81 35.70 2.39
CA ARG A 337 17.64 35.33 1.22
C ARG A 337 17.41 33.91 0.73
N GLN A 338 17.24 32.94 1.64
CA GLN A 338 16.88 31.58 1.26
C GLN A 338 15.55 31.55 0.50
N LEU A 339 14.56 32.36 0.92
CA LEU A 339 13.28 32.49 0.22
C LEU A 339 13.47 32.98 -1.22
N VAL A 340 14.21 34.08 -1.43
CA VAL A 340 14.47 34.63 -2.78
C VAL A 340 15.14 33.59 -3.68
N LYS A 341 16.25 32.98 -3.24
CA LYS A 341 16.96 31.95 -4.03
C LYS A 341 16.16 30.65 -4.24
N LEU A 342 15.10 30.41 -3.47
CA LEU A 342 14.16 29.31 -3.71
C LEU A 342 13.04 29.71 -4.69
N LEU A 343 12.54 30.95 -4.64
CA LEU A 343 11.57 31.48 -5.59
C LEU A 343 12.13 31.53 -7.01
N GLU A 344 13.37 32.03 -7.20
CA GLU A 344 14.10 31.98 -8.49
C GLU A 344 14.09 30.57 -9.12
N PHE A 345 14.22 29.53 -8.30
CA PHE A 345 14.18 28.14 -8.77
C PHE A 345 12.77 27.69 -9.16
N VAL A 346 11.74 28.08 -8.39
CA VAL A 346 10.34 27.76 -8.70
C VAL A 346 9.92 28.44 -10.00
N GLU A 347 10.25 29.71 -10.18
CA GLU A 347 10.02 30.46 -11.42
C GLU A 347 10.72 29.79 -12.60
N THR A 348 12.01 29.48 -12.46
CA THR A 348 12.78 28.73 -13.48
C THR A 348 12.13 27.38 -13.80
N HIS A 349 11.59 26.67 -12.81
CA HIS A 349 10.90 25.40 -13.03
C HIS A 349 9.56 25.59 -13.76
N MET A 350 8.74 26.56 -13.35
CA MET A 350 7.46 26.89 -14.00
C MET A 350 7.66 27.32 -15.46
N ILE A 351 8.64 28.20 -15.72
CA ILE A 351 9.03 28.60 -17.08
C ILE A 351 9.43 27.38 -17.91
N ASN A 352 10.17 26.42 -17.34
CA ASN A 352 10.55 25.20 -18.05
C ASN A 352 9.38 24.24 -18.31
N GLU A 353 8.40 24.12 -17.42
CA GLU A 353 7.18 23.33 -17.71
C GLU A 353 6.28 24.01 -18.75
N VAL A 354 6.16 25.35 -18.72
CA VAL A 354 5.48 26.12 -19.79
C VAL A 354 6.20 25.93 -21.13
N ARG A 355 7.53 26.02 -21.18
CA ARG A 355 8.32 25.74 -22.40
C ARG A 355 8.11 24.31 -22.91
N LYS A 356 8.10 23.30 -22.04
CA LYS A 356 7.79 21.91 -22.42
C LYS A 356 6.36 21.76 -22.95
N ARG A 357 5.40 22.48 -22.37
CA ARG A 357 4.01 22.48 -22.84
C ARG A 357 3.91 23.10 -24.24
N ILE A 358 4.47 24.30 -24.44
CA ILE A 358 4.54 24.97 -25.75
C ILE A 358 5.22 24.05 -26.78
N HIS A 359 6.30 23.37 -26.43
CA HIS A 359 6.97 22.44 -27.34
C HIS A 359 6.07 21.26 -27.74
N ARG A 360 5.36 20.63 -26.80
CA ARG A 360 4.38 19.56 -27.11
C ARG A 360 3.22 20.06 -27.98
N GLU A 361 2.71 21.27 -27.70
CA GLU A 361 1.65 21.90 -28.50
C GLU A 361 2.15 22.22 -29.91
N THR A 362 3.39 22.69 -30.05
CA THR A 362 4.07 22.90 -31.34
C THR A 362 4.27 21.58 -32.10
N ASP A 363 4.69 20.50 -31.43
CA ASP A 363 4.84 19.17 -32.03
C ASP A 363 3.50 18.62 -32.53
N MET A 364 2.39 18.91 -31.84
CA MET A 364 1.05 18.54 -32.31
C MET A 364 0.68 19.35 -33.56
N VAL A 365 0.89 20.67 -33.57
CA VAL A 365 0.67 21.52 -34.76
C VAL A 365 1.50 21.04 -35.96
N ILE A 366 2.77 20.66 -35.76
CA ILE A 366 3.63 20.12 -36.83
C ILE A 366 3.10 18.78 -37.34
N LYS A 367 2.64 17.89 -36.45
CA LYS A 367 2.06 16.58 -36.86
C LYS A 367 0.77 16.74 -37.64
N GLU A 368 -0.11 17.64 -37.24
CA GLU A 368 -1.36 17.93 -37.95
C GLU A 368 -1.10 18.59 -39.30
N ARG A 369 -0.15 19.54 -39.38
CA ARG A 369 0.30 20.13 -40.65
C ARG A 369 0.86 19.09 -41.63
N ASN A 370 1.45 18.01 -41.10
CA ASN A 370 2.07 16.94 -41.87
C ASN A 370 1.13 15.72 -42.06
N ARG A 371 -0.18 15.85 -41.80
CA ARG A 371 -1.16 14.81 -42.17
C ARG A 371 -1.40 14.85 -43.68
N GLU A 372 -1.41 13.67 -44.30
CA GLU A 372 -1.74 13.47 -45.72
C GLU A 372 -3.24 13.17 -45.93
N ASP A 373 -4.02 13.02 -44.86
CA ASP A 373 -5.47 12.77 -44.92
C ASP A 373 -6.25 14.09 -45.11
N ASP A 374 -7.20 14.13 -46.05
CA ASP A 374 -8.17 15.24 -46.29
C ASP A 374 -9.22 15.44 -45.15
N ASN A 375 -8.90 15.02 -43.93
CA ASN A 375 -9.77 15.14 -42.75
C ASN A 375 -9.55 16.48 -42.04
N LEU A 376 -10.59 17.02 -41.39
CA LEU A 376 -10.42 18.23 -40.58
C LEU A 376 -9.44 18.00 -39.40
N PRO A 377 -8.58 18.99 -39.07
CA PRO A 377 -7.60 18.89 -37.98
C PRO A 377 -8.26 19.02 -36.59
N THR A 378 -9.02 18.01 -36.18
CA THR A 378 -9.74 17.98 -34.90
C THR A 378 -8.82 17.76 -33.70
N ASP A 379 -7.63 17.18 -33.90
CA ASP A 379 -6.72 16.78 -32.81
C ASP A 379 -6.14 17.97 -32.03
N LEU A 380 -5.94 19.13 -32.65
CA LEU A 380 -5.48 20.35 -31.97
C LEU A 380 -6.46 20.84 -30.89
N TRP A 381 -7.73 20.49 -31.05
CA TRP A 381 -8.83 20.90 -30.19
C TRP A 381 -9.27 19.80 -29.20
N LYS A 382 -8.64 18.62 -29.25
CA LYS A 382 -8.92 17.52 -28.32
C LYS A 382 -8.37 17.83 -26.93
N ARG A 383 -9.24 17.79 -25.92
CA ARG A 383 -8.81 17.76 -24.52
C ARG A 383 -8.01 16.49 -24.28
N SER A 384 -6.92 16.57 -23.51
CA SER A 384 -5.97 15.47 -23.24
C SER A 384 -6.56 14.24 -22.52
N CYS A 385 -7.84 14.29 -22.13
CA CYS A 385 -8.62 13.17 -21.62
C CYS A 385 -9.32 12.33 -22.70
N MET A 386 -9.53 12.86 -23.91
CA MET A 386 -10.22 12.17 -25.00
C MET A 386 -9.23 11.31 -25.79
N LYS A 387 -9.45 9.99 -25.78
CA LYS A 387 -8.58 9.01 -26.48
C LYS A 387 -9.06 8.65 -27.88
N GLU A 388 -10.32 8.93 -28.19
CA GLU A 388 -10.96 8.49 -29.42
C GLU A 388 -10.84 9.56 -30.50
N SER A 389 -10.47 9.12 -31.71
CA SER A 389 -10.22 9.99 -32.85
C SER A 389 -11.46 10.11 -33.72
N PHE A 390 -12.26 11.15 -33.47
CA PHE A 390 -13.30 11.57 -34.40
C PHE A 390 -12.70 12.41 -35.54
N SER A 391 -12.85 11.96 -36.79
CA SER A 391 -12.40 12.64 -38.01
C SER A 391 -13.62 12.95 -38.90
N VAL A 392 -13.88 14.23 -39.12
CA VAL A 392 -14.86 14.66 -40.12
C VAL A 392 -14.18 14.61 -41.50
N LYS A 393 -14.71 13.77 -42.39
CA LYS A 393 -14.29 13.73 -43.79
C LYS A 393 -14.67 15.05 -44.47
N ARG A 394 -13.78 15.62 -45.28
CA ARG A 394 -14.15 16.66 -46.24
C ARG A 394 -15.18 16.07 -47.23
N PRO A 395 -16.33 16.71 -47.49
CA PRO A 395 -17.35 16.11 -48.34
C PRO A 395 -16.94 16.11 -49.82
N PRO A 396 -16.78 14.94 -50.49
CA PRO A 396 -16.32 14.88 -51.88
C PRO A 396 -17.38 15.33 -52.88
N PHE A 397 -18.67 15.30 -52.51
CA PHE A 397 -19.78 15.66 -53.38
C PHE A 397 -19.73 17.11 -53.89
N LEU A 398 -18.99 18.00 -53.22
CA LEU A 398 -18.77 19.37 -53.69
C LEU A 398 -17.91 19.41 -54.96
N GLU A 399 -16.93 18.51 -55.07
CA GLU A 399 -16.09 18.38 -56.26
C GLU A 399 -16.80 17.59 -57.36
N GLU A 400 -17.65 16.62 -57.00
CA GLU A 400 -18.57 15.96 -57.94
C GLU A 400 -19.61 16.95 -58.51
N PHE A 401 -20.13 17.88 -57.71
CA PHE A 401 -21.02 18.94 -58.17
C PHE A 401 -20.29 19.96 -59.06
N LEU A 402 -19.09 20.40 -58.67
CA LEU A 402 -18.29 21.30 -59.51
C LEU A 402 -17.96 20.65 -60.86
N THR A 403 -17.52 19.39 -60.89
CA THR A 403 -17.22 18.67 -62.13
C THR A 403 -18.47 18.27 -62.95
N ALA A 404 -19.66 18.26 -62.36
CA ALA A 404 -20.92 18.16 -63.10
C ALA A 404 -21.29 19.50 -63.74
N LEU A 405 -21.16 20.60 -62.98
CA LEU A 405 -21.45 21.96 -63.43
C LEU A 405 -20.46 22.43 -64.51
N GLU A 406 -19.18 22.06 -64.40
CA GLU A 406 -18.15 22.26 -65.45
C GLU A 406 -18.46 21.50 -66.75
N LYS A 407 -19.15 20.35 -66.69
CA LYS A 407 -19.55 19.60 -67.90
C LYS A 407 -20.75 20.21 -68.62
N GLU A 408 -21.56 21.00 -67.94
CA GLU A 408 -22.69 21.73 -68.51
C GLU A 408 -22.41 23.21 -68.81
N ALA A 409 -21.21 23.68 -68.44
CA ALA A 409 -20.72 25.01 -68.78
C ALA A 409 -20.48 25.12 -70.30
N VAL A 410 -21.26 25.97 -70.98
CA VAL A 410 -21.00 26.34 -72.37
C VAL A 410 -20.38 27.74 -72.39
N GLU A 411 -19.11 27.83 -72.79
CA GLU A 411 -18.47 29.13 -73.02
C GLU A 411 -18.98 29.74 -74.34
N THR A 412 -19.54 30.94 -74.24
CA THR A 412 -19.90 31.76 -75.40
C THR A 412 -18.66 32.54 -75.86
N GLU A 413 -18.55 32.87 -77.16
CA GLU A 413 -17.40 33.59 -77.76
C GLU A 413 -17.02 34.90 -77.03
N ASP A 414 -17.97 35.52 -76.32
CA ASP A 414 -17.81 36.67 -75.41
C ASP A 414 -17.04 36.37 -74.09
N GLY A 415 -16.60 35.14 -73.85
CA GLY A 415 -16.02 34.71 -72.55
C GLY A 415 -17.06 34.56 -71.43
N LYS A 416 -18.34 34.42 -71.78
CA LYS A 416 -19.45 34.23 -70.82
C LYS A 416 -19.84 32.76 -70.73
N VAL A 417 -19.77 32.18 -69.54
CA VAL A 417 -20.28 30.83 -69.27
C VAL A 417 -21.80 30.88 -69.17
N VAL A 418 -22.49 30.08 -69.96
CA VAL A 418 -23.95 29.95 -69.98
C VAL A 418 -24.31 28.50 -69.68
N PHE A 419 -25.31 28.32 -68.80
CA PHE A 419 -25.82 27.01 -68.39
C PHE A 419 -27.24 26.80 -68.93
N SER A 420 -27.56 25.58 -69.35
CA SER A 420 -28.96 25.21 -69.62
C SER A 420 -29.77 25.25 -68.32
N ALA A 421 -30.97 25.82 -68.35
CA ALA A 421 -31.86 25.84 -67.19
C ALA A 421 -32.29 24.42 -66.75
N GLU A 422 -32.43 23.47 -67.68
CA GLU A 422 -32.71 22.08 -67.35
C GLU A 422 -31.50 21.37 -66.76
N GLY A 423 -30.31 21.65 -67.28
CA GLY A 423 -29.05 21.10 -66.77
C GLY A 423 -28.73 21.60 -65.36
N LEU A 424 -28.75 22.92 -65.15
CA LEU A 424 -28.55 23.52 -63.83
C LEU A 424 -29.50 22.91 -62.79
N ASN A 425 -30.76 22.67 -63.14
CA ASN A 425 -31.72 21.99 -62.27
C ASN A 425 -31.36 20.52 -62.02
N GLN A 426 -30.82 19.78 -63.01
CA GLN A 426 -30.30 18.42 -62.80
C GLN A 426 -29.08 18.42 -61.85
N CYS A 427 -28.11 19.31 -62.06
CA CYS A 427 -26.96 19.48 -61.18
C CYS A 427 -27.38 19.87 -59.74
N LEU A 428 -28.35 20.78 -59.58
CA LEU A 428 -28.88 21.18 -58.27
C LEU A 428 -29.69 20.07 -57.59
N ASN A 429 -30.46 19.29 -58.34
CA ASN A 429 -31.15 18.11 -57.80
C ASN A 429 -30.15 17.03 -57.35
N GLN A 430 -29.09 16.79 -58.13
CA GLN A 430 -28.00 15.89 -57.76
C GLN A 430 -27.27 16.38 -56.49
N LEU A 431 -26.96 17.68 -56.39
CA LEU A 431 -26.40 18.29 -55.18
C LEU A 431 -27.33 18.13 -53.97
N CYS A 432 -28.63 18.30 -54.14
CA CYS A 432 -29.61 18.15 -53.06
C CYS A 432 -29.67 16.70 -52.55
N MET A 433 -29.65 15.71 -53.46
CA MET A 433 -29.58 14.30 -53.13
C MET A 433 -28.28 13.93 -52.41
N LEU A 434 -27.12 14.34 -52.95
CA LEU A 434 -25.81 14.07 -52.36
C LEU A 434 -25.63 14.77 -51.00
N SER A 435 -26.12 16.00 -50.85
CA SER A 435 -26.14 16.73 -49.57
C SER A 435 -27.00 16.01 -48.53
N THR A 436 -28.20 15.55 -48.90
CA THR A 436 -29.09 14.80 -48.01
C THR A 436 -28.48 13.46 -47.61
N GLN A 437 -27.83 12.75 -48.55
CA GLN A 437 -27.10 11.51 -48.27
C GLN A 437 -25.92 11.75 -47.33
N ASN A 438 -25.07 12.74 -47.61
CA ASN A 438 -23.92 13.07 -46.77
C ASN A 438 -24.35 13.51 -45.36
N GLN A 439 -25.45 14.29 -45.23
CA GLN A 439 -26.02 14.62 -43.92
C GLN A 439 -26.41 13.35 -43.16
N ARG A 440 -27.12 12.41 -43.81
CA ARG A 440 -27.50 11.13 -43.21
C ARG A 440 -26.29 10.30 -42.78
N GLU A 441 -25.31 10.10 -43.65
CA GLU A 441 -24.07 9.37 -43.33
C GLU A 441 -23.29 10.03 -42.19
N THR A 442 -23.30 11.37 -42.13
CA THR A 442 -22.68 12.14 -41.04
C THR A 442 -23.45 11.94 -39.72
N TYR A 443 -24.79 11.95 -39.73
CA TYR A 443 -25.60 11.65 -38.55
C TYR A 443 -25.43 10.20 -38.06
N GLU A 444 -25.36 9.22 -38.97
CA GLU A 444 -25.09 7.81 -38.65
C GLU A 444 -23.66 7.64 -38.06
N SER A 445 -22.69 8.41 -38.56
CA SER A 445 -21.32 8.49 -38.01
C SER A 445 -21.28 9.12 -36.61
N TYR A 446 -22.04 10.20 -36.36
CA TYR A 446 -22.17 10.78 -35.03
C TYR A 446 -22.87 9.82 -34.05
N ALA A 447 -23.97 9.19 -34.46
CA ALA A 447 -24.73 8.26 -33.64
C ALA A 447 -23.86 7.06 -33.21
N SER A 448 -23.17 6.42 -34.16
CA SER A 448 -22.27 5.30 -33.86
C SER A 448 -21.06 5.68 -32.99
N TYR A 449 -20.53 6.91 -33.13
CA TYR A 449 -19.51 7.46 -32.23
C TYR A 449 -20.03 7.65 -30.80
N TYR A 450 -21.20 8.29 -30.62
CA TYR A 450 -21.79 8.48 -29.30
C TYR A 450 -22.21 7.16 -28.64
N GLU A 451 -22.75 6.19 -29.40
CA GLU A 451 -22.99 4.85 -28.89
C GLU A 451 -21.71 4.15 -28.44
N SER A 452 -20.60 4.32 -29.17
CA SER A 452 -19.31 3.72 -28.83
C SER A 452 -18.75 4.30 -27.52
N ILE A 453 -18.84 5.62 -27.34
CA ILE A 453 -18.53 6.28 -26.06
C ILE A 453 -19.43 5.75 -24.95
N LEU A 454 -20.74 5.69 -25.16
CA LEU A 454 -21.70 5.24 -24.13
C LEU A 454 -21.44 3.80 -23.70
N ARG A 455 -21.18 2.89 -24.65
CA ARG A 455 -20.78 1.50 -24.38
C ARG A 455 -19.47 1.44 -23.58
N GLN A 456 -18.46 2.22 -23.97
CA GLN A 456 -17.19 2.29 -23.23
C GLN A 456 -17.37 2.83 -21.81
N GLN A 457 -18.11 3.94 -21.62
CA GLN A 457 -18.36 4.51 -20.30
C GLN A 457 -19.16 3.55 -19.42
N HIS A 458 -20.17 2.87 -19.97
CA HIS A 458 -20.92 1.86 -19.24
C HIS A 458 -20.04 0.68 -18.80
N GLN A 459 -19.16 0.18 -19.68
CA GLN A 459 -18.21 -0.88 -19.32
C GLN A 459 -17.20 -0.43 -18.26
N VAL A 460 -16.68 0.80 -18.36
CA VAL A 460 -15.78 1.37 -17.34
C VAL A 460 -16.51 1.56 -16.00
N LEU A 461 -17.76 2.00 -15.99
CA LEU A 461 -18.58 2.11 -14.78
C LEU A 461 -18.78 0.74 -14.13
N TYR A 462 -19.21 -0.27 -14.90
CA TYR A 462 -19.39 -1.64 -14.43
C TYR A 462 -18.12 -2.24 -13.81
N ASP A 463 -16.97 -2.06 -14.47
CA ASP A 463 -15.65 -2.50 -13.94
C ASP A 463 -15.29 -1.77 -12.64
N ARG A 464 -15.71 -0.51 -12.47
CA ARG A 464 -15.48 0.28 -11.25
C ARG A 464 -16.43 -0.10 -10.13
N GLU A 465 -17.69 -0.33 -10.41
CA GLU A 465 -18.69 -0.83 -9.44
C GLU A 465 -18.22 -2.16 -8.84
N ARG A 466 -17.80 -3.11 -9.68
CA ARG A 466 -17.22 -4.39 -9.21
C ARG A 466 -15.92 -4.22 -8.42
N GLN A 467 -15.08 -3.26 -8.77
CA GLN A 467 -13.89 -2.93 -7.98
C GLN A 467 -14.26 -2.34 -6.60
N VAL A 468 -15.29 -1.48 -6.54
CA VAL A 468 -15.79 -0.91 -5.29
C VAL A 468 -16.41 -2.00 -4.41
N GLU A 469 -17.26 -2.87 -4.96
CA GLU A 469 -17.87 -4.00 -4.25
C GLU A 469 -16.79 -4.94 -3.68
N HIS A 470 -15.79 -5.33 -4.48
CA HIS A 470 -14.67 -6.14 -4.02
C HIS A 470 -13.84 -5.46 -2.93
N LEU A 471 -13.62 -4.14 -3.03
CA LEU A 471 -12.92 -3.37 -2.00
C LEU A 471 -13.75 -3.24 -0.71
N GLN A 472 -15.06 -3.04 -0.80
CA GLN A 472 -15.96 -3.01 0.36
C GLN A 472 -15.95 -4.35 1.10
N THR A 473 -16.05 -5.47 0.38
CA THR A 473 -15.96 -6.82 0.99
C THR A 473 -14.63 -7.00 1.71
N ARG A 474 -13.51 -6.62 1.07
CA ARG A 474 -12.18 -6.69 1.70
C ARG A 474 -11.96 -5.73 2.86
N ILE A 475 -12.71 -4.62 2.92
CA ILE A 475 -12.70 -3.70 4.07
C ILE A 475 -13.44 -4.36 5.23
N ARG A 476 -14.65 -4.92 5.01
CA ARG A 476 -15.38 -5.68 6.06
C ARG A 476 -14.57 -6.85 6.61
N GLU A 477 -13.99 -7.68 5.75
CA GLU A 477 -13.07 -8.77 6.15
C GLU A 477 -11.90 -8.27 7.02
N LYS A 478 -11.43 -7.03 6.80
CA LYS A 478 -10.34 -6.43 7.58
C LYS A 478 -10.83 -5.76 8.86
N GLU A 479 -12.00 -5.15 8.87
CA GLU A 479 -12.65 -4.61 10.06
C GLU A 479 -13.00 -5.74 11.05
N GLU A 480 -13.54 -6.86 10.56
CA GLU A 480 -13.78 -8.08 11.34
C GLU A 480 -12.48 -8.65 11.91
N ALA A 481 -11.43 -8.79 11.09
CA ALA A 481 -10.13 -9.29 11.54
C ALA A 481 -9.48 -8.38 12.61
N VAL A 482 -9.53 -7.06 12.42
CA VAL A 482 -8.99 -6.07 13.39
C VAL A 482 -9.85 -6.02 14.66
N ALA A 483 -11.17 -6.21 14.57
CA ALA A 483 -12.03 -6.30 15.74
C ALA A 483 -11.70 -7.55 16.60
N ILE A 484 -11.45 -8.70 15.95
CA ILE A 484 -11.01 -9.92 16.63
C ILE A 484 -9.62 -9.73 17.25
N GLU A 485 -8.66 -9.16 16.52
CA GLU A 485 -7.30 -8.89 17.02
C GLU A 485 -7.32 -7.92 18.22
N ALA A 486 -8.13 -6.84 18.16
CA ALA A 486 -8.32 -5.92 19.26
C ALA A 486 -8.98 -6.58 20.48
N GLN A 487 -9.97 -7.46 20.28
CA GLN A 487 -10.57 -8.24 21.38
C GLN A 487 -9.58 -9.18 22.04
N LEU A 488 -8.70 -9.85 21.27
CA LEU A 488 -7.64 -10.70 21.80
C LEU A 488 -6.62 -9.89 22.61
N LEU A 489 -6.10 -8.78 22.07
CA LEU A 489 -5.17 -7.89 22.78
C LEU A 489 -5.79 -7.27 24.05
N MET A 490 -7.08 -6.91 24.01
CA MET A 490 -7.81 -6.48 25.21
C MET A 490 -7.93 -7.61 26.24
N ALA A 491 -8.21 -8.85 25.82
CA ALA A 491 -8.28 -10.00 26.72
C ALA A 491 -6.91 -10.31 27.36
N GLU A 492 -5.81 -10.28 26.58
CA GLU A 492 -4.44 -10.49 27.08
C GLU A 492 -4.02 -9.41 28.09
N THR A 493 -4.26 -8.13 27.75
CA THR A 493 -3.92 -7.00 28.66
C THR A 493 -4.77 -7.00 29.93
N VAL A 494 -6.07 -7.29 29.84
CA VAL A 494 -6.94 -7.47 31.01
C VAL A 494 -6.51 -8.68 31.85
N HIS A 495 -6.08 -9.78 31.23
CA HIS A 495 -5.56 -10.94 31.95
C HIS A 495 -4.26 -10.61 32.70
N SER A 496 -3.32 -9.91 32.06
CA SER A 496 -2.08 -9.44 32.70
C SER A 496 -2.38 -8.52 33.90
N LEU A 497 -3.28 -7.54 33.72
CA LEU A 497 -3.71 -6.66 34.81
C LEU A 497 -4.44 -7.41 35.94
N LEU A 498 -5.22 -8.45 35.62
CA LEU A 498 -5.83 -9.31 36.63
C LEU A 498 -4.80 -10.13 37.42
N MET A 499 -3.73 -10.60 36.77
CA MET A 499 -2.61 -11.27 37.45
C MET A 499 -1.84 -10.30 38.34
N GLU A 500 -1.53 -9.09 37.87
CA GLU A 500 -0.91 -8.03 38.70
C GLU A 500 -1.79 -7.64 39.89
N VAL A 501 -3.09 -7.40 39.67
CA VAL A 501 -4.05 -7.09 40.75
C VAL A 501 -4.16 -8.25 41.74
N THR A 502 -4.09 -9.50 41.28
CA THR A 502 -4.12 -10.69 42.15
C THR A 502 -2.83 -10.80 42.98
N ALA A 503 -1.66 -10.57 42.38
CA ALA A 503 -0.38 -10.53 43.08
C ALA A 503 -0.33 -9.38 44.11
N LEU A 504 -0.82 -8.19 43.76
CA LEU A 504 -0.93 -7.06 44.67
C LEU A 504 -1.91 -7.34 45.82
N ARG A 505 -3.05 -7.99 45.56
CA ARG A 505 -3.99 -8.44 46.61
C ARG A 505 -3.32 -9.43 47.56
N ALA A 506 -2.57 -10.40 47.04
CA ALA A 506 -1.80 -11.36 47.83
C ALA A 506 -0.74 -10.68 48.70
N LYS A 507 0.02 -9.72 48.15
CA LYS A 507 1.00 -8.93 48.91
C LYS A 507 0.34 -8.07 49.99
N VAL A 508 -0.84 -7.50 49.71
CA VAL A 508 -1.61 -6.74 50.71
C VAL A 508 -2.14 -7.64 51.84
N SER A 509 -2.56 -8.87 51.56
CA SER A 509 -2.88 -9.84 52.63
C SER A 509 -1.65 -10.22 53.46
N GLU A 510 -0.51 -10.50 52.84
CA GLU A 510 0.75 -10.82 53.53
C GLU A 510 1.19 -9.67 54.46
N MET A 511 1.18 -8.43 53.97
CA MET A 511 1.49 -7.23 54.76
C MET A 511 0.50 -7.01 55.91
N ARG A 512 -0.79 -7.33 55.71
CA ARG A 512 -1.80 -7.27 56.79
C ARG A 512 -1.55 -8.33 57.85
N GLU A 513 -1.21 -9.56 57.45
CA GLU A 513 -0.82 -10.61 58.39
C GLU A 513 0.43 -10.21 59.18
N GLN A 514 1.48 -9.70 58.53
CA GLN A 514 2.69 -9.21 59.20
C GLN A 514 2.35 -8.10 60.21
N SER A 515 1.49 -7.14 59.85
CA SER A 515 1.03 -6.10 60.78
C SER A 515 0.23 -6.66 61.95
N ILE A 516 -0.59 -7.69 61.73
CA ILE A 516 -1.33 -8.38 62.81
C ILE A 516 -0.37 -9.12 63.74
N ARG A 517 0.63 -9.84 63.18
CA ARG A 517 1.67 -10.57 63.94
C ARG A 517 2.49 -9.63 64.81
N GLN A 518 2.99 -8.52 64.25
CA GLN A 518 3.68 -7.47 65.01
C GLN A 518 2.80 -6.86 66.11
N LYS A 519 1.49 -6.64 65.84
CA LYS A 519 0.55 -6.17 66.87
C LYS A 519 0.25 -7.21 67.95
N THR A 520 0.29 -8.50 67.67
CA THR A 520 0.23 -9.54 68.72
C THR A 520 1.53 -9.55 69.52
N GLU A 521 2.70 -9.59 68.86
CA GLU A 521 4.02 -9.57 69.50
C GLU A 521 4.20 -8.37 70.44
N ILE A 522 3.85 -7.15 70.01
CA ILE A 522 3.90 -5.95 70.85
C ILE A 522 2.94 -6.04 72.05
N ARG A 523 1.70 -6.53 71.84
CA ARG A 523 0.74 -6.70 72.94
C ARG A 523 1.19 -7.75 73.94
N ASP A 524 1.82 -8.82 73.46
CA ASP A 524 2.33 -9.89 74.31
C ASP A 524 3.61 -9.44 75.05
N SER A 525 4.50 -8.67 74.42
CA SER A 525 5.65 -8.02 75.10
C SER A 525 5.18 -7.09 76.21
N VAL A 526 4.28 -6.14 75.91
CA VAL A 526 3.73 -5.21 76.91
C VAL A 526 2.97 -5.95 78.01
N ARG A 527 2.27 -7.05 77.68
CA ARG A 527 1.60 -7.89 78.67
C ARG A 527 2.60 -8.63 79.57
N ASN A 528 3.71 -9.12 79.02
CA ASN A 528 4.77 -9.77 79.79
C ASN A 528 5.49 -8.75 80.68
N GLU A 529 5.92 -7.62 80.14
CA GLU A 529 6.52 -6.51 80.90
C GLU A 529 5.59 -6.04 82.04
N TYR A 530 4.28 -5.91 81.77
CA TYR A 530 3.29 -5.60 82.80
C TYR A 530 3.16 -6.72 83.84
N ASN A 531 3.10 -7.99 83.43
CA ASN A 531 3.05 -9.13 84.35
C ASN A 531 4.31 -9.20 85.22
N ASP A 532 5.48 -8.91 84.66
CA ASP A 532 6.79 -8.96 85.34
C ASP A 532 6.94 -7.78 86.31
N LEU A 533 6.47 -6.59 85.92
CA LEU A 533 6.35 -5.44 86.82
C LEU A 533 5.37 -5.73 87.95
N VAL A 534 4.20 -6.30 87.67
CA VAL A 534 3.20 -6.68 88.68
C VAL A 534 3.73 -7.76 89.61
N GLN A 535 4.43 -8.77 89.09
CA GLN A 535 5.12 -9.78 89.91
C GLN A 535 6.21 -9.15 90.78
N SER A 536 7.00 -8.23 90.25
CA SER A 536 8.05 -7.51 90.99
C SER A 536 7.47 -6.62 92.08
N LEU A 537 6.36 -5.92 91.80
CA LEU A 537 5.61 -5.13 92.77
C LEU A 537 5.00 -6.00 93.86
N PHE A 538 4.41 -7.15 93.50
CA PHE A 538 3.91 -8.12 94.49
C PHE A 538 5.06 -8.70 95.32
N ALA A 539 6.19 -9.07 94.72
CA ALA A 539 7.36 -9.58 95.44
C ALA A 539 7.90 -8.54 96.44
N CYS A 540 8.08 -7.29 96.01
CA CYS A 540 8.48 -6.18 96.87
C CYS A 540 7.45 -5.89 97.97
N ASN A 541 6.15 -5.94 97.66
CA ASN A 541 5.09 -5.76 98.66
C ASN A 541 5.03 -6.92 99.67
N PHE A 542 5.25 -8.16 99.23
CA PHE A 542 5.39 -9.32 100.11
C PHE A 542 6.65 -9.20 100.97
N GLU A 543 7.78 -8.74 100.44
CA GLU A 543 9.00 -8.51 101.22
C GLU A 543 8.79 -7.40 102.27
N GLN A 544 8.20 -6.26 101.88
CA GLN A 544 7.82 -5.19 102.80
C GLN A 544 6.86 -5.69 103.89
N LYS A 545 5.85 -6.50 103.51
CA LYS A 545 4.93 -7.11 104.46
C LYS A 545 5.64 -8.08 105.39
N MET A 546 6.55 -8.92 104.89
CA MET A 546 7.35 -9.84 105.72
C MET A 546 8.21 -9.06 106.72
N ARG A 547 8.89 -7.99 106.29
CA ARG A 547 9.63 -7.09 107.20
C ARG A 547 8.71 -6.44 108.23
N LEU A 548 7.51 -5.98 107.84
CA LEU A 548 6.53 -5.41 108.78
C LEU A 548 5.97 -6.46 109.77
N ASP A 549 5.72 -7.69 109.31
CA ASP A 549 5.30 -8.80 110.16
C ASP A 549 6.44 -9.25 111.10
N GLU A 550 7.70 -9.17 110.67
CA GLU A 550 8.90 -9.37 111.50
C GLU A 550 9.07 -8.25 112.52
N TYR A 551 8.96 -6.97 112.14
CA TYR A 551 8.96 -5.85 113.09
C TYR A 551 7.80 -5.95 114.08
N ARG A 552 6.61 -6.37 113.64
CA ARG A 552 5.44 -6.59 114.50
C ARG A 552 5.68 -7.76 115.46
N LYS A 553 6.23 -8.89 115.00
CA LYS A 553 6.62 -10.02 115.86
C LYS A 553 7.71 -9.62 116.84
N HIS A 554 8.72 -8.88 116.41
CA HIS A 554 9.79 -8.39 117.26
C HIS A 554 9.24 -7.45 118.33
N MET A 555 8.45 -6.44 117.94
CA MET A 555 7.72 -5.56 118.87
C MET A 555 6.85 -6.35 119.85
N LEU A 556 6.04 -7.31 119.38
CA LEU A 556 5.21 -8.14 120.26
C LEU A 556 6.05 -9.03 121.19
N SER A 557 7.16 -9.59 120.73
CA SER A 557 8.09 -10.35 121.57
C SER A 557 8.80 -9.47 122.60
N ALA A 558 9.16 -8.23 122.22
CA ALA A 558 9.80 -7.27 123.09
C ALA A 558 8.82 -6.69 124.13
N THR A 559 7.56 -6.43 123.76
CA THR A 559 6.53 -6.03 124.73
C THR A 559 6.12 -7.20 125.61
N MET A 560 5.99 -8.42 125.09
CA MET A 560 5.72 -9.61 125.91
C MET A 560 6.89 -9.94 126.85
N SER A 561 8.14 -9.78 126.40
CA SER A 561 9.33 -9.85 127.26
C SER A 561 9.26 -8.76 128.31
N ARG A 562 9.05 -7.49 127.94
CA ARG A 562 8.93 -6.38 128.90
C ARG A 562 7.79 -6.57 129.91
N ILE A 563 6.68 -7.19 129.49
CA ILE A 563 5.56 -7.55 130.36
C ILE A 563 5.95 -8.73 131.26
N ALA A 564 6.71 -9.70 130.77
CA ALA A 564 7.27 -10.78 131.59
C ALA A 564 8.29 -10.23 132.60
N ASP A 565 9.19 -9.34 132.19
CA ASP A 565 10.18 -8.63 133.02
C ASP A 565 9.48 -7.79 134.09
N VAL A 566 8.46 -7.01 133.73
CA VAL A 566 7.64 -6.26 134.70
C VAL A 566 6.83 -7.19 135.60
N ARG A 567 6.38 -8.35 135.11
CA ARG A 567 5.73 -9.37 135.96
C ARG A 567 6.72 -10.05 136.89
N THR A 568 7.96 -10.30 136.48
CA THR A 568 9.00 -10.87 137.34
C THR A 568 9.47 -9.84 138.36
N GLU A 569 9.78 -8.60 137.95
CA GLU A 569 10.06 -7.47 138.84
C GLU A 569 8.92 -7.23 139.84
N ALA A 570 7.66 -7.24 139.40
CA ALA A 570 6.50 -7.13 140.29
C ALA A 570 6.35 -8.36 141.19
N SER A 571 6.63 -9.58 140.70
CA SER A 571 6.60 -10.80 141.52
C SER A 571 7.74 -10.84 142.53
N GLU A 572 8.91 -10.30 142.21
CA GLU A 572 10.05 -10.14 143.12
C GLU A 572 9.80 -9.02 144.12
N ALA A 573 9.20 -7.90 143.71
CA ALA A 573 8.77 -6.84 144.61
C ALA A 573 7.67 -7.36 145.55
N MET A 574 6.69 -8.09 145.03
CA MET A 574 5.68 -8.80 145.83
C MET A 574 6.31 -9.90 146.69
N SER A 575 7.39 -10.56 146.26
CA SER A 575 8.11 -11.55 147.08
C SER A 575 8.89 -10.88 148.22
N LYS A 576 9.58 -9.78 147.94
CA LYS A 576 10.26 -8.92 148.93
C LYS A 576 9.25 -8.28 149.88
N ILE A 577 8.02 -8.00 149.44
CA ILE A 577 6.89 -7.59 150.29
C ILE A 577 6.35 -8.79 151.09
N ARG A 578 6.19 -9.98 150.50
CA ARG A 578 5.76 -11.21 151.20
C ARG A 578 6.75 -11.63 152.30
N GLU A 579 8.06 -11.51 152.05
CA GLU A 579 9.12 -11.71 153.05
C GLU A 579 9.08 -10.68 154.19
N ARG A 580 8.66 -9.44 153.90
CA ARG A 580 8.49 -8.36 154.89
C ARG A 580 7.10 -8.35 155.56
N THR A 581 6.12 -9.04 154.99
CA THR A 581 4.71 -9.01 155.40
C THR A 581 4.20 -10.43 155.61
N ALA A 582 4.83 -11.13 156.55
CA ALA A 582 4.32 -12.39 157.05
C ALA A 582 3.04 -12.17 157.89
N THR A 583 1.86 -12.23 157.27
CA THR A 583 0.64 -12.89 157.80
C THR A 583 -0.61 -12.73 156.91
N SER A 584 -1.33 -13.85 156.72
CA SER A 584 -2.77 -13.93 156.44
C SER A 584 -3.38 -13.27 155.18
N ARG A 585 -2.90 -13.59 153.96
CA ARG A 585 -3.68 -13.32 152.71
C ARG A 585 -3.52 -14.30 151.53
N LEU A 586 -3.02 -15.51 151.78
CA LEU A 586 -2.57 -16.44 150.72
C LEU A 586 -3.67 -17.19 149.94
N VAL A 587 -4.93 -17.22 150.42
CA VAL A 587 -5.99 -18.05 149.82
C VAL A 587 -6.65 -17.36 148.62
N THR A 588 -7.12 -16.11 148.80
CA THR A 588 -7.84 -15.34 147.77
C THR A 588 -6.97 -14.96 146.58
N GLU A 589 -5.65 -14.89 146.76
CA GLU A 589 -4.70 -14.51 145.71
C GLU A 589 -4.40 -15.70 144.76
N LYS A 590 -4.51 -16.94 145.25
CA LYS A 590 -4.31 -18.15 144.45
C LYS A 590 -5.47 -18.43 143.49
N GLU A 591 -6.71 -18.25 143.94
CA GLU A 591 -7.91 -18.43 143.11
C GLU A 591 -7.95 -17.48 141.90
N LEU A 592 -7.37 -16.28 142.03
CA LEU A 592 -7.23 -15.33 140.93
C LEU A 592 -6.18 -15.77 139.89
N SER A 593 -5.10 -16.43 140.32
CA SER A 593 -4.13 -17.05 139.41
C SER A 593 -4.78 -18.19 138.63
N ASP A 594 -5.39 -19.15 139.33
CA ASP A 594 -6.04 -20.32 138.71
C ASP A 594 -7.15 -19.92 137.72
N ARG A 595 -7.83 -18.78 137.96
CA ARG A 595 -8.83 -18.21 137.04
C ARG A 595 -8.19 -17.58 135.79
N ASN A 596 -7.04 -16.92 135.94
CA ASN A 596 -6.31 -16.32 134.83
C ASN A 596 -5.69 -17.37 133.90
N ASP A 597 -5.23 -18.49 134.46
CA ASP A 597 -4.65 -19.59 133.69
C ASP A 597 -5.72 -20.30 132.84
N ARG A 598 -6.92 -20.56 133.39
CA ARG A 598 -8.06 -21.10 132.63
C ARG A 598 -8.52 -20.19 131.49
N LEU A 599 -8.48 -18.87 131.68
CA LEU A 599 -8.80 -17.92 130.61
C LEU A 599 -7.73 -17.96 129.50
N SER A 600 -6.47 -18.19 129.86
CA SER A 600 -5.37 -18.34 128.90
C SER A 600 -5.48 -19.62 128.07
N GLU A 601 -5.87 -20.75 128.68
CA GLU A 601 -6.18 -22.00 127.96
C GLU A 601 -7.36 -21.84 126.99
N SER A 602 -8.41 -21.14 127.41
CA SER A 602 -9.58 -20.86 126.58
C SER A 602 -9.24 -20.00 125.35
N LEU A 603 -8.34 -19.01 125.51
CA LEU A 603 -7.84 -18.20 124.39
C LEU A 603 -6.99 -19.03 123.41
N ALA A 604 -6.12 -19.90 123.90
CA ALA A 604 -5.29 -20.77 123.06
C ALA A 604 -6.14 -21.73 122.19
N GLN A 605 -7.25 -22.24 122.72
CA GLN A 605 -8.19 -23.07 121.95
C GLN A 605 -8.84 -22.29 120.80
N LEU A 606 -9.30 -21.06 121.06
CA LEU A 606 -9.91 -20.20 120.03
C LEU A 606 -8.91 -19.82 118.91
N GLU A 607 -7.65 -19.59 119.25
CA GLU A 607 -6.59 -19.37 118.25
C GLU A 607 -6.38 -20.61 117.36
N GLN A 608 -6.39 -21.82 117.95
CA GLN A 608 -6.24 -23.06 117.21
C GLN A 608 -7.43 -23.34 116.26
N GLU A 609 -8.66 -23.02 116.67
CA GLU A 609 -9.85 -23.11 115.81
C GLU A 609 -9.78 -22.14 114.62
N ASN A 610 -9.33 -20.91 114.86
CA ASN A 610 -9.16 -19.89 113.82
C ASN A 610 -8.13 -20.31 112.75
N ILE A 611 -7.01 -20.92 113.19
CA ILE A 611 -6.02 -21.54 112.29
C ILE A 611 -6.67 -22.66 111.45
N ARG A 612 -7.48 -23.52 112.05
CA ARG A 612 -8.18 -24.63 111.35
C ARG A 612 -9.17 -24.12 110.29
N LEU A 613 -9.95 -23.09 110.60
CA LEU A 613 -10.88 -22.47 109.65
C LEU A 613 -10.14 -21.83 108.47
N SER A 614 -9.04 -21.12 108.75
CA SER A 614 -8.18 -20.52 107.72
C SER A 614 -7.62 -21.54 106.74
N GLN A 615 -7.20 -22.73 107.21
CA GLN A 615 -6.75 -23.83 106.36
C GLN A 615 -7.87 -24.38 105.46
N LEU A 616 -9.11 -24.48 105.98
CA LEU A 616 -10.25 -25.02 105.23
C LEU A 616 -10.66 -24.06 104.09
N MET A 617 -10.71 -22.75 104.37
CA MET A 617 -10.96 -21.72 103.35
C MET A 617 -9.92 -21.77 102.22
N ASN A 618 -8.65 -21.99 102.53
CA ASN A 618 -7.59 -22.12 101.52
C ASN A 618 -7.75 -23.37 100.64
N ARG A 619 -8.17 -24.51 101.21
CA ARG A 619 -8.50 -25.72 100.45
C ARG A 619 -9.67 -25.49 99.47
N GLN A 620 -10.71 -24.78 99.89
CA GLN A 620 -11.85 -24.46 99.04
C GLN A 620 -11.45 -23.59 97.83
N LYS A 621 -10.59 -22.58 98.04
CA LYS A 621 -10.04 -21.74 96.95
C LYS A 621 -9.24 -22.57 95.94
N ALA A 622 -8.40 -23.50 96.41
CA ALA A 622 -7.62 -24.38 95.53
C ALA A 622 -8.52 -25.28 94.66
N LEU A 623 -9.59 -25.85 95.24
CA LEU A 623 -10.56 -26.67 94.50
C LEU A 623 -11.34 -25.87 93.44
N PHE A 624 -11.68 -24.61 93.71
CA PHE A 624 -12.33 -23.74 92.74
C PHE A 624 -11.42 -23.48 91.52
N ASN A 625 -10.17 -23.07 91.76
CA ASN A 625 -9.20 -22.82 90.71
C ASN A 625 -8.94 -24.07 89.86
N TRP A 626 -8.85 -25.25 90.48
CA TRP A 626 -8.67 -26.52 89.75
C TRP A 626 -9.84 -26.82 88.80
N LYS A 627 -11.09 -26.65 89.25
CA LYS A 627 -12.28 -26.82 88.40
C LYS A 627 -12.27 -25.85 87.21
N GLN A 628 -11.89 -24.59 87.44
CA GLN A 628 -11.81 -23.58 86.38
C GLN A 628 -10.74 -23.91 85.33
N THR A 629 -9.56 -24.34 85.75
CA THR A 629 -8.48 -24.75 84.84
C THR A 629 -8.85 -26.01 84.05
N PHE A 630 -9.46 -27.01 84.69
CA PHE A 630 -9.90 -28.24 84.01
C PHE A 630 -10.88 -27.94 82.86
N ALA A 631 -11.90 -27.11 83.12
CA ALA A 631 -12.85 -26.70 82.09
C ALA A 631 -12.17 -25.97 80.91
N ARG A 632 -11.19 -25.10 81.20
CA ARG A 632 -10.40 -24.42 80.16
C ARG A 632 -9.59 -25.39 79.30
N CYS A 633 -8.98 -26.41 79.90
CA CYS A 633 -8.23 -27.43 79.15
C CYS A 633 -9.13 -28.24 78.21
N GLU A 634 -10.34 -28.61 78.64
CA GLU A 634 -11.28 -29.36 77.79
C GLU A 634 -11.77 -28.54 76.58
N PHE A 635 -12.04 -27.24 76.75
CA PHE A 635 -12.36 -26.37 75.61
C PHE A 635 -11.16 -26.21 74.66
N GLN A 636 -9.94 -26.12 75.18
CA GLN A 636 -8.73 -25.99 74.37
C GLN A 636 -8.47 -27.24 73.51
N LYS A 637 -8.73 -28.45 74.03
CA LYS A 637 -8.68 -29.70 73.23
C LYS A 637 -9.67 -29.67 72.08
N LYS A 638 -10.95 -29.39 72.35
CA LYS A 638 -12.02 -29.35 71.33
C LYS A 638 -11.75 -28.34 70.22
N LEU A 639 -11.16 -27.19 70.56
CA LEU A 639 -10.71 -26.22 69.56
C LEU A 639 -9.61 -26.81 68.66
N SER A 640 -8.62 -27.48 69.24
CA SER A 640 -7.52 -28.10 68.47
C SER A 640 -7.98 -29.27 67.57
N GLU A 641 -9.02 -30.00 67.97
CA GLU A 641 -9.64 -31.07 67.16
C GLU A 641 -10.37 -30.46 65.95
N LEU A 642 -11.21 -29.43 66.16
CA LEU A 642 -11.92 -28.73 65.08
C LEU A 642 -10.98 -28.04 64.08
N ASP A 643 -9.88 -27.45 64.54
CA ASP A 643 -8.88 -26.86 63.65
C ASP A 643 -8.15 -27.93 62.80
N GLN A 644 -7.91 -29.13 63.34
CA GLN A 644 -7.38 -30.26 62.56
C GLN A 644 -8.37 -30.76 61.51
N GLU A 645 -9.65 -30.92 61.84
CA GLU A 645 -10.68 -31.33 60.88
C GLU A 645 -10.80 -30.34 59.72
N LYS A 646 -10.87 -29.04 60.03
CA LYS A 646 -10.88 -27.94 59.05
C LYS A 646 -9.67 -28.00 58.11
N GLU A 647 -8.49 -28.27 58.63
CA GLU A 647 -7.27 -28.38 57.83
C GLU A 647 -7.23 -29.65 56.96
N GLN A 648 -7.82 -30.76 57.43
CA GLN A 648 -8.04 -31.95 56.59
C GLN A 648 -9.03 -31.68 55.44
N GLN A 649 -10.13 -30.96 55.70
CA GLN A 649 -11.10 -30.61 54.64
C GLN A 649 -10.50 -29.67 53.60
N ARG A 650 -9.66 -28.71 54.01
CA ARG A 650 -8.87 -27.87 53.08
C ARG A 650 -7.99 -28.70 52.16
N LYS A 651 -7.25 -29.66 52.71
CA LYS A 651 -6.40 -30.58 51.92
C LYS A 651 -7.21 -31.40 50.91
N ARG A 652 -8.41 -31.86 51.29
CA ARG A 652 -9.32 -32.55 50.35
C ARG A 652 -9.80 -31.63 49.23
N ALA A 653 -10.18 -30.39 49.54
CA ALA A 653 -10.57 -29.41 48.53
C ALA A 653 -9.44 -29.16 47.51
N THR A 654 -8.21 -28.93 47.98
CA THR A 654 -7.06 -28.70 47.08
C THR A 654 -6.74 -29.90 46.17
N VAL A 655 -6.99 -31.13 46.62
CA VAL A 655 -6.82 -32.33 45.78
C VAL A 655 -7.92 -32.44 44.72
N ILE A 656 -9.17 -32.10 45.07
CA ILE A 656 -10.28 -32.06 44.11
C ILE A 656 -10.03 -30.97 43.05
N ASP A 657 -9.58 -29.79 43.47
CA ASP A 657 -9.24 -28.69 42.57
C ASP A 657 -8.14 -29.11 41.58
N LEU A 658 -7.04 -29.72 42.06
CA LEU A 658 -5.96 -30.23 41.22
C LEU A 658 -6.48 -31.22 40.17
N LEU A 659 -7.21 -32.26 40.59
CA LEU A 659 -7.80 -33.27 39.71
C LEU A 659 -8.77 -32.66 38.68
N SER A 660 -9.47 -31.57 39.04
CA SER A 660 -10.33 -30.85 38.10
C SER A 660 -9.52 -30.09 37.04
N THR A 661 -8.39 -29.47 37.43
CA THR A 661 -7.50 -28.78 36.49
C THR A 661 -6.79 -29.73 35.54
N GLU A 662 -6.36 -30.91 36.02
CA GLU A 662 -5.75 -31.95 35.19
C GLU A 662 -6.71 -32.46 34.11
N LYS A 663 -7.98 -32.73 34.48
CA LYS A 663 -9.03 -33.11 33.52
C LYS A 663 -9.31 -32.02 32.48
N SER A 664 -9.33 -30.76 32.90
CA SER A 664 -9.51 -29.62 31.99
C SER A 664 -8.36 -29.51 30.97
N GLN A 665 -7.12 -29.74 31.42
CA GLN A 665 -5.95 -29.77 30.55
C GLN A 665 -6.01 -30.95 29.56
N GLN A 666 -6.39 -32.15 30.02
CA GLN A 666 -6.56 -33.33 29.16
C GLN A 666 -7.58 -33.09 28.05
N LEU A 667 -8.78 -32.60 28.38
CA LEU A 667 -9.83 -32.27 27.41
C LEU A 667 -9.38 -31.19 26.41
N THR A 668 -8.58 -30.22 26.87
CA THR A 668 -8.01 -29.18 26.00
C THR A 668 -7.00 -29.76 25.01
N GLN A 669 -6.19 -30.73 25.42
CA GLN A 669 -5.24 -31.44 24.56
C GLN A 669 -5.95 -32.34 23.53
N GLU A 670 -6.97 -33.10 23.94
CA GLU A 670 -7.79 -33.95 23.05
C GLU A 670 -8.51 -33.11 21.97
N LEU A 671 -9.06 -31.95 22.37
CA LEU A 671 -9.65 -31.00 21.43
C LEU A 671 -8.62 -30.43 20.44
N GLY A 672 -7.40 -30.16 20.91
CA GLY A 672 -6.28 -29.74 20.07
C GLY A 672 -5.92 -30.78 19.01
N GLN A 673 -5.71 -32.02 19.43
CA GLN A 673 -5.40 -33.15 18.53
C GLN A 673 -6.52 -33.37 17.50
N SER A 674 -7.78 -33.30 17.94
CA SER A 674 -8.95 -33.45 17.07
C SER A 674 -9.00 -32.35 15.99
N LYS A 675 -8.72 -31.10 16.37
CA LYS A 675 -8.62 -29.97 15.42
C LYS A 675 -7.47 -30.16 14.43
N GLU A 676 -6.30 -30.61 14.86
CA GLU A 676 -5.20 -30.89 13.93
C GLU A 676 -5.54 -31.99 12.93
N CYS A 677 -6.20 -33.06 13.37
CA CYS A 677 -6.65 -34.13 12.47
C CYS A 677 -7.67 -33.63 11.45
N LEU A 678 -8.63 -32.79 11.85
CA LEU A 678 -9.56 -32.13 10.92
C LEU A 678 -8.81 -31.27 9.89
N VAL A 679 -7.86 -30.45 10.32
CA VAL A 679 -7.07 -29.61 9.39
C VAL A 679 -6.17 -30.45 8.47
N ARG A 680 -5.73 -31.66 8.89
CA ARG A 680 -5.05 -32.61 8.00
C ARG A 680 -6.01 -33.13 6.92
N THR A 681 -7.21 -33.59 7.29
CA THR A 681 -8.18 -34.11 6.31
C THR A 681 -8.71 -33.02 5.36
N GLU A 682 -8.87 -31.78 5.81
CA GLU A 682 -9.20 -30.64 4.93
C GLU A 682 -8.13 -30.39 3.85
N ARG A 683 -6.84 -30.53 4.18
CA ARG A 683 -5.75 -30.42 3.19
C ARG A 683 -5.81 -31.56 2.18
N GLU A 684 -6.06 -32.79 2.63
CA GLU A 684 -6.20 -33.97 1.76
C GLU A 684 -7.41 -33.87 0.82
N LEU A 685 -8.54 -33.35 1.31
CA LEU A 685 -9.70 -32.99 0.48
C LEU A 685 -9.36 -31.89 -0.53
N GLY A 686 -8.58 -30.88 -0.12
CA GLY A 686 -8.06 -29.86 -1.01
C GLY A 686 -7.17 -30.42 -2.13
N ASP A 687 -6.31 -31.39 -1.82
CA ASP A 687 -5.41 -32.02 -2.79
C ASP A 687 -6.11 -33.03 -3.71
N THR A 688 -7.08 -33.79 -3.22
CA THR A 688 -7.92 -34.65 -4.08
C THR A 688 -8.77 -33.83 -5.03
N ARG A 689 -9.36 -32.70 -4.58
CA ARG A 689 -10.06 -31.75 -5.47
C ARG A 689 -9.13 -31.16 -6.53
N ARG A 690 -7.91 -30.75 -6.18
CA ARG A 690 -6.90 -30.30 -7.16
C ARG A 690 -6.50 -31.37 -8.17
N LYS A 691 -6.44 -32.65 -7.77
CA LYS A 691 -6.20 -33.78 -8.69
C LYS A 691 -7.38 -33.98 -9.66
N LEU A 692 -8.62 -33.90 -9.16
CA LEU A 692 -9.82 -33.98 -9.99
C LEU A 692 -9.88 -32.85 -11.02
N ASP A 693 -9.64 -31.59 -10.60
CA ASP A 693 -9.60 -30.43 -11.50
C ASP A 693 -8.52 -30.57 -12.60
N ARG A 694 -7.40 -31.24 -12.32
CA ARG A 694 -6.36 -31.52 -13.33
C ARG A 694 -6.84 -32.59 -14.31
N LEU A 695 -7.36 -33.71 -13.82
CA LEU A 695 -7.87 -34.79 -14.66
C LEU A 695 -9.00 -34.31 -15.58
N GLN A 696 -9.88 -33.42 -15.12
CA GLN A 696 -10.92 -32.81 -15.94
C GLN A 696 -10.36 -31.91 -17.05
N ARG A 697 -9.30 -31.13 -16.78
CA ARG A 697 -8.61 -30.34 -17.81
C ARG A 697 -7.89 -31.23 -18.82
N ASP A 698 -7.16 -32.24 -18.34
CA ASP A 698 -6.46 -33.20 -19.21
C ASP A 698 -7.45 -33.94 -20.12
N ASP A 699 -8.65 -34.26 -19.65
CA ASP A 699 -9.69 -34.90 -20.46
C ASP A 699 -10.29 -33.95 -21.52
N LEU A 700 -10.52 -32.68 -21.19
CA LEU A 700 -10.93 -31.66 -22.17
C LEU A 700 -9.84 -31.43 -23.23
N ASP A 701 -8.56 -31.36 -22.83
CA ASP A 701 -7.43 -31.20 -23.75
C ASP A 701 -7.28 -32.42 -24.68
N ARG A 702 -7.52 -33.64 -24.19
CA ARG A 702 -7.60 -34.85 -25.03
C ARG A 702 -8.75 -34.75 -26.03
N ARG A 703 -9.98 -34.45 -25.58
CA ARG A 703 -11.14 -34.28 -26.49
C ARG A 703 -10.85 -33.26 -27.58
N HIS A 704 -10.28 -32.11 -27.26
CA HIS A 704 -9.88 -31.10 -28.24
C HIS A 704 -8.69 -31.51 -29.11
N ALA A 705 -7.81 -32.41 -28.66
CA ALA A 705 -6.77 -32.99 -29.50
C ALA A 705 -7.35 -34.00 -30.50
N ASP A 706 -8.29 -34.83 -30.08
CA ASP A 706 -8.94 -35.82 -30.93
C ASP A 706 -9.91 -35.16 -31.91
N GLU A 707 -10.68 -34.14 -31.51
CA GLU A 707 -11.45 -33.28 -32.42
C GLU A 707 -10.60 -32.61 -33.52
N ARG A 708 -9.35 -32.25 -33.20
CA ARG A 708 -8.41 -31.69 -34.18
C ARG A 708 -7.86 -32.75 -35.13
N ARG A 709 -7.59 -33.96 -34.64
CA ARG A 709 -7.20 -35.13 -35.47
C ARG A 709 -8.33 -35.49 -36.42
N ASP A 710 -9.55 -35.68 -35.91
CA ASP A 710 -10.76 -35.94 -36.71
C ASP A 710 -10.96 -34.93 -37.83
N ARG A 711 -10.77 -33.62 -37.56
CA ARG A 711 -10.86 -32.58 -38.59
C ARG A 711 -9.75 -32.71 -39.64
N SER A 712 -8.53 -33.00 -39.22
CA SER A 712 -7.39 -33.23 -40.12
C SER A 712 -7.58 -34.47 -40.98
N ASP A 713 -8.12 -35.55 -40.41
CA ASP A 713 -8.35 -36.81 -41.12
C ASP A 713 -9.51 -36.71 -42.11
N ARG A 714 -10.57 -35.94 -41.77
CA ARG A 714 -11.63 -35.57 -42.72
C ARG A 714 -11.08 -34.75 -43.89
N GLN A 715 -10.30 -33.70 -43.62
CA GLN A 715 -9.65 -32.91 -44.68
C GLN A 715 -8.73 -33.77 -45.58
N LEU A 716 -8.02 -34.74 -45.00
CA LEU A 716 -7.19 -35.68 -45.75
C LEU A 716 -8.04 -36.67 -46.58
N ALA A 717 -9.20 -37.11 -46.07
CA ALA A 717 -10.14 -37.94 -46.80
C ALA A 717 -10.77 -37.17 -47.97
N ASP A 718 -11.22 -35.94 -47.75
CA ASP A 718 -11.78 -35.06 -48.79
C ASP A 718 -10.74 -34.78 -49.88
N ALA A 719 -9.49 -34.51 -49.52
CA ALA A 719 -8.39 -34.32 -50.48
C ALA A 719 -8.07 -35.60 -51.29
N LYS A 720 -8.14 -36.78 -50.66
CA LYS A 720 -8.02 -38.07 -51.36
C LYS A 720 -9.20 -38.31 -52.30
N GLN A 721 -10.42 -37.99 -51.88
CA GLN A 721 -11.62 -38.12 -52.71
C GLN A 721 -11.53 -37.21 -53.93
N LEU A 722 -11.20 -35.92 -53.76
CA LEU A 722 -10.96 -34.99 -54.86
C LEU A 722 -9.86 -35.44 -55.83
N HIS A 723 -8.85 -36.19 -55.35
CA HIS A 723 -7.84 -36.79 -56.24
C HIS A 723 -8.38 -38.00 -57.00
N ILE A 724 -9.16 -38.86 -56.34
CA ILE A 724 -9.87 -39.98 -56.99
C ILE A 724 -10.84 -39.46 -58.06
N ASP A 725 -11.61 -38.41 -57.76
CA ASP A 725 -12.58 -37.83 -58.69
C ASP A 725 -11.87 -37.25 -59.94
N LYS A 726 -10.72 -36.59 -59.77
CA LYS A 726 -9.86 -36.16 -60.90
C LYS A 726 -9.35 -37.34 -61.72
N LEU A 727 -8.84 -38.40 -61.08
CA LEU A 727 -8.40 -39.60 -61.78
C LEU A 727 -9.56 -40.27 -62.53
N MET A 728 -10.77 -40.26 -61.97
CA MET A 728 -11.98 -40.76 -62.63
C MET A 728 -12.37 -39.88 -63.83
N GLU A 729 -12.19 -38.57 -63.74
CA GLU A 729 -12.42 -37.62 -64.84
C GLU A 729 -11.37 -37.81 -65.96
N GLU A 730 -10.08 -37.93 -65.63
CA GLU A 730 -8.99 -38.28 -66.56
C GLU A 730 -9.23 -39.65 -67.23
N ILE A 731 -9.68 -40.66 -66.49
CA ILE A 731 -10.09 -41.97 -67.04
C ILE A 731 -11.31 -41.81 -67.97
N SER A 732 -12.24 -40.90 -67.66
CA SER A 732 -13.38 -40.62 -68.53
C SER A 732 -12.96 -39.91 -69.82
N GLU A 733 -12.03 -38.94 -69.75
CA GLU A 733 -11.49 -38.23 -70.92
C GLU A 733 -10.65 -39.13 -71.80
N THR A 734 -9.74 -39.91 -71.23
CA THR A 734 -8.96 -40.91 -72.00
C THR A 734 -9.86 -41.94 -72.66
N ARG A 735 -10.99 -42.32 -72.03
CA ARG A 735 -12.01 -43.19 -72.65
C ARG A 735 -12.77 -42.51 -73.79
N ARG A 736 -13.16 -41.23 -73.66
CA ARG A 736 -13.75 -40.43 -74.75
C ARG A 736 -12.77 -40.27 -75.92
N ASN A 737 -11.51 -39.99 -75.63
CA ASN A 737 -10.44 -39.85 -76.63
C ASN A 737 -10.20 -41.18 -77.33
N PHE A 738 -10.16 -42.30 -76.58
CA PHE A 738 -10.06 -43.64 -77.15
C PHE A 738 -11.25 -43.96 -78.08
N GLN A 739 -12.49 -43.65 -77.66
CA GLN A 739 -13.68 -43.77 -78.51
C GLN A 739 -13.59 -42.91 -79.78
N SER A 740 -13.16 -41.65 -79.67
CA SER A 740 -12.95 -40.76 -80.83
C SER A 740 -11.89 -41.31 -81.80
N THR A 741 -10.78 -41.85 -81.29
CA THR A 741 -9.76 -42.51 -82.14
C THR A 741 -10.27 -43.82 -82.76
N GLN A 742 -11.08 -44.59 -82.05
CA GLN A 742 -11.75 -45.80 -82.55
C GLN A 742 -12.75 -45.45 -83.67
N ASP A 743 -13.53 -44.39 -83.51
CA ASP A 743 -14.46 -43.88 -84.52
C ASP A 743 -13.72 -43.37 -85.76
N ASN A 744 -12.60 -42.66 -85.57
CA ASN A 744 -11.76 -42.23 -86.70
C ASN A 744 -11.09 -43.41 -87.41
N LEU A 745 -10.67 -44.45 -86.69
CA LEU A 745 -10.18 -45.70 -87.27
C LEU A 745 -11.27 -46.46 -88.04
N THR A 746 -12.50 -46.56 -87.51
CA THR A 746 -13.60 -47.22 -88.24
C THR A 746 -14.07 -46.41 -89.45
N ARG A 747 -14.03 -45.06 -89.39
CA ARG A 747 -14.21 -44.19 -90.57
C ARG A 747 -13.11 -44.40 -91.60
N SER A 748 -11.84 -44.46 -91.18
CA SER A 748 -10.69 -44.72 -92.06
C SER A 748 -10.76 -46.12 -92.69
N PHE A 749 -11.17 -47.13 -91.93
CA PHE A 749 -11.40 -48.48 -92.43
C PHE A 749 -12.55 -48.51 -93.46
N ARG A 750 -13.67 -47.82 -93.19
CA ARG A 750 -14.77 -47.70 -94.17
C ARG A 750 -14.32 -46.97 -95.44
N THR A 751 -13.55 -45.89 -95.36
CA THR A 751 -13.06 -45.21 -96.57
C THR A 751 -12.07 -46.08 -97.33
N GLN A 752 -11.12 -46.75 -96.65
CA GLN A 752 -10.24 -47.75 -97.26
C GLN A 752 -11.02 -48.89 -97.93
N GLN A 753 -12.08 -49.40 -97.30
CA GLN A 753 -12.96 -50.41 -97.88
C GLN A 753 -13.65 -49.88 -99.15
N THR A 754 -14.21 -48.66 -99.15
CA THR A 754 -14.80 -48.09 -100.38
C THR A 754 -13.77 -47.79 -101.48
N ILE A 755 -12.50 -47.59 -101.12
CA ILE A 755 -11.40 -47.45 -102.10
C ILE A 755 -11.05 -48.84 -102.67
N ALA A 756 -10.94 -49.86 -101.81
CA ALA A 756 -10.74 -51.25 -102.23
C ALA A 756 -11.89 -51.73 -103.14
N ASP A 757 -13.15 -51.46 -102.79
CA ASP A 757 -14.31 -51.80 -103.61
C ASP A 757 -14.35 -51.05 -104.95
N LYS A 758 -13.72 -49.88 -105.05
CA LYS A 758 -13.54 -49.17 -106.32
C LYS A 758 -12.40 -49.78 -107.13
N THR A 759 -11.28 -50.16 -106.51
CA THR A 759 -10.16 -50.80 -107.22
C THR A 759 -10.49 -52.23 -107.66
N THR A 760 -11.27 -53.00 -106.89
CA THR A 760 -11.77 -54.32 -107.33
C THR A 760 -12.71 -54.18 -108.51
N LYS A 761 -13.66 -53.22 -108.50
CA LYS A 761 -14.52 -52.91 -109.65
C LYS A 761 -13.72 -52.45 -110.88
N GLN A 762 -12.67 -51.64 -110.69
CA GLN A 762 -11.74 -51.28 -111.78
C GLN A 762 -10.97 -52.50 -112.31
N VAL A 763 -10.53 -53.41 -111.43
CA VAL A 763 -9.90 -54.68 -111.85
C VAL A 763 -10.90 -55.60 -112.55
N GLU A 764 -12.18 -55.59 -112.17
CA GLU A 764 -13.25 -56.33 -112.85
C GLU A 764 -13.58 -55.74 -114.22
N THR A 765 -13.63 -54.42 -114.37
CA THR A 765 -13.79 -53.79 -115.69
C THR A 765 -12.55 -54.02 -116.57
N LEU A 766 -11.34 -53.94 -116.03
CA LEU A 766 -10.11 -54.32 -116.75
C LEU A 766 -10.10 -55.81 -117.13
N ARG A 767 -10.60 -56.71 -116.27
CA ARG A 767 -10.78 -58.15 -116.59
C ARG A 767 -11.87 -58.37 -117.63
N HIS A 768 -12.92 -57.55 -117.66
CA HIS A 768 -13.95 -57.61 -118.68
C HIS A 768 -13.40 -57.13 -120.03
N GLN A 769 -12.70 -55.99 -120.05
CA GLN A 769 -11.95 -55.51 -121.21
C GLN A 769 -10.93 -56.53 -121.69
N LEU A 770 -10.18 -57.19 -120.79
CA LEU A 770 -9.25 -58.26 -121.16
C LEU A 770 -9.97 -59.51 -121.71
N LYS A 771 -11.19 -59.82 -121.24
CA LYS A 771 -12.03 -60.88 -121.80
C LYS A 771 -12.61 -60.50 -123.16
N GLU A 772 -12.96 -59.23 -123.39
CA GLU A 772 -13.41 -58.76 -124.70
C GLU A 772 -12.25 -58.66 -125.70
N GLU A 773 -11.07 -58.19 -125.28
CA GLU A 773 -9.80 -58.32 -125.99
C GLU A 773 -9.51 -59.79 -126.34
N LYS A 774 -9.70 -60.71 -125.39
CA LYS A 774 -9.52 -62.15 -125.63
C LYS A 774 -10.58 -62.69 -126.60
N ARG A 775 -11.85 -62.28 -126.50
CA ARG A 775 -12.92 -62.64 -127.44
C ARG A 775 -12.65 -62.10 -128.84
N LEU A 776 -12.18 -60.86 -128.96
CA LEU A 776 -11.80 -60.22 -130.22
C LEU A 776 -10.54 -60.86 -130.82
N LYS A 777 -9.60 -61.32 -129.98
CA LYS A 777 -8.45 -62.12 -130.41
C LYS A 777 -8.86 -63.53 -130.79
N GLU A 778 -9.81 -64.16 -130.10
CA GLU A 778 -10.39 -65.46 -130.49
C GLU A 778 -11.19 -65.36 -131.79
N ASP A 779 -11.88 -64.24 -132.03
CA ASP A 779 -12.56 -63.95 -133.30
C ASP A 779 -11.58 -63.61 -134.43
N ALA A 780 -10.44 -62.97 -134.10
CA ALA A 780 -9.33 -62.79 -135.04
C ALA A 780 -8.59 -64.10 -135.33
N PHE A 781 -8.38 -64.96 -134.33
CA PHE A 781 -7.86 -66.32 -134.51
C PHE A 781 -8.84 -67.18 -135.31
N GLY A 782 -10.14 -67.07 -135.08
CA GLY A 782 -11.16 -67.72 -135.92
C GLY A 782 -11.13 -67.22 -137.38
N LYS A 783 -10.80 -65.96 -137.62
CA LYS A 783 -10.55 -65.44 -138.98
C LYS A 783 -9.24 -65.96 -139.57
N VAL A 784 -8.19 -66.13 -138.76
CA VAL A 784 -6.94 -66.78 -139.15
C VAL A 784 -7.12 -68.29 -139.38
N ASP A 785 -7.99 -68.97 -138.64
CA ASP A 785 -8.33 -70.39 -138.80
C ASP A 785 -9.23 -70.61 -140.03
N ASN A 786 -10.10 -69.65 -140.37
CA ASN A 786 -10.81 -69.65 -141.66
C ASN A 786 -9.86 -69.41 -142.84
N LEU A 787 -8.85 -68.55 -142.69
CA LEU A 787 -7.79 -68.36 -143.68
C LEU A 787 -6.87 -69.59 -143.77
N LEU A 788 -6.54 -70.23 -142.64
CA LEU A 788 -5.82 -71.52 -142.61
C LEU A 788 -6.66 -72.65 -143.20
N SER A 789 -7.99 -72.63 -143.07
CA SER A 789 -8.88 -73.59 -143.72
C SER A 789 -8.88 -73.40 -145.25
N GLN A 790 -8.88 -72.15 -145.73
CA GLN A 790 -8.68 -71.85 -147.15
C GLN A 790 -7.26 -72.22 -147.66
N VAL A 791 -6.24 -72.18 -146.80
CA VAL A 791 -4.89 -72.67 -147.13
C VAL A 791 -4.82 -74.21 -147.10
N TYR A 792 -5.50 -74.88 -146.15
CA TYR A 792 -5.58 -76.35 -146.08
C TYR A 792 -6.37 -76.96 -147.25
N GLU A 793 -7.36 -76.26 -147.79
CA GLU A 793 -8.01 -76.65 -149.05
C GLU A 793 -7.07 -76.52 -150.26
N LEU A 794 -6.12 -75.58 -150.25
CA LEU A 794 -5.17 -75.34 -151.35
C LEU A 794 -3.84 -76.12 -151.25
N GLU A 795 -3.41 -76.53 -150.06
CA GLU A 795 -2.16 -77.29 -149.84
C GLU A 795 -2.36 -78.82 -149.86
N SER A 796 -3.59 -79.30 -150.02
CA SER A 796 -3.92 -80.74 -150.14
C SER A 796 -3.52 -81.40 -151.48
N VAL A 797 -2.87 -80.66 -152.40
CA VAL A 797 -2.48 -81.13 -153.75
C VAL A 797 -0.97 -81.42 -153.88
N ALA A 798 -0.15 -81.21 -152.84
CA ALA A 798 1.31 -81.38 -152.90
C ALA A 798 1.88 -82.40 -151.87
N THR A 799 1.85 -83.68 -152.26
CA THR A 799 2.86 -84.74 -151.97
C THR A 799 3.84 -84.49 -150.80
N LEU A 800 3.68 -85.13 -149.63
CA LEU A 800 4.16 -86.49 -149.32
C LEU A 800 5.55 -86.88 -149.90
N SER A 801 6.52 -87.08 -148.97
CA SER A 801 7.69 -87.99 -149.00
C SER A 801 9.10 -87.36 -149.03
N ARG A 802 9.96 -87.90 -148.14
CA ARG A 802 11.45 -87.89 -148.11
C ARG A 802 12.18 -86.64 -147.55
N ALA A 803 13.26 -86.73 -146.77
CA ALA A 803 13.71 -87.73 -145.77
C ALA A 803 14.87 -87.18 -144.90
N GLN A 804 14.91 -87.59 -143.62
CA GLN A 804 16.07 -87.99 -142.81
C GLN A 804 17.42 -87.20 -142.85
N THR A 805 17.84 -86.73 -141.67
CA THR A 805 19.07 -87.24 -141.00
C THR A 805 19.00 -86.98 -139.48
N SER A 806 19.77 -87.72 -138.67
CA SER A 806 19.41 -88.01 -137.27
C SER A 806 20.60 -88.15 -136.30
N ILE A 807 20.64 -87.33 -135.25
CA ILE A 807 21.34 -87.48 -133.94
C ILE A 807 20.52 -86.63 -132.93
N GLY A 808 20.26 -86.98 -131.66
CA GLY A 808 20.61 -88.16 -130.84
C GLY A 808 19.94 -88.13 -129.43
N PHE A 809 20.53 -88.84 -128.46
CA PHE A 809 20.14 -88.90 -127.03
C PHE A 809 20.95 -87.86 -126.18
N SER A 810 20.69 -87.49 -124.91
CA SER A 810 19.90 -88.04 -123.78
C SER A 810 19.62 -86.99 -122.66
N GLN A 811 18.73 -87.33 -121.70
CA GLN A 811 18.68 -86.83 -120.29
C GLN A 811 19.98 -87.18 -119.50
N PRO A 812 20.28 -86.71 -118.24
CA PRO A 812 19.38 -86.50 -117.08
C PRO A 812 19.77 -85.38 -116.05
N LEU A 813 19.34 -85.55 -114.78
CA LEU A 813 19.46 -84.69 -113.58
C LEU A 813 20.84 -84.07 -113.26
N GLY A 814 20.84 -82.96 -112.49
CA GLY A 814 21.79 -82.77 -111.36
C GLY A 814 22.57 -81.44 -111.21
N THR A 815 22.21 -80.66 -110.18
CA THR A 815 23.07 -79.88 -109.24
C THR A 815 24.25 -78.98 -109.69
N ASP A 816 24.14 -77.69 -109.32
CA ASP A 816 25.11 -76.82 -108.60
C ASP A 816 26.40 -76.20 -109.20
N SER A 817 26.69 -74.99 -108.63
CA SER A 817 28.00 -74.30 -108.45
C SER A 817 28.45 -73.25 -109.51
N ARG A 818 29.18 -72.14 -109.20
CA ARG A 818 29.60 -71.52 -107.89
C ARG A 818 30.15 -70.07 -108.00
N GLY A 819 30.08 -69.34 -106.86
CA GLY A 819 30.80 -68.07 -106.52
C GLY A 819 29.87 -66.97 -105.94
N ARG A 820 30.04 -66.30 -104.78
CA ARG A 820 31.06 -66.25 -103.68
C ARG A 820 32.36 -65.48 -104.03
N PRO A 821 32.97 -64.65 -103.12
CA PRO A 821 32.78 -64.43 -101.65
C PRO A 821 31.89 -63.20 -101.31
N GLY A 822 31.68 -62.73 -100.05
CA GLY A 822 32.07 -63.10 -98.67
C GLY A 822 31.68 -61.99 -97.65
N SER A 823 31.83 -62.09 -96.30
CA SER A 823 32.14 -63.23 -95.42
C SER A 823 31.94 -62.94 -93.89
N THR A 824 31.43 -63.93 -93.13
CA THR A 824 31.76 -64.32 -91.71
C THR A 824 31.14 -63.67 -90.44
N ARG A 825 31.16 -64.46 -89.33
CA ARG A 825 30.28 -64.51 -88.12
C ARG A 825 31.05 -65.11 -86.90
N PRO A 826 30.58 -65.01 -85.62
CA PRO A 826 30.07 -66.19 -84.82
C PRO A 826 28.79 -65.84 -83.99
N SER A 827 27.83 -66.69 -83.56
CA SER A 827 27.76 -67.97 -82.77
C SER A 827 27.80 -67.77 -81.23
N THR A 828 26.99 -68.40 -80.33
CA THR A 828 25.92 -69.45 -80.45
C THR A 828 25.03 -69.59 -79.16
N THR A 829 23.81 -70.19 -79.26
CA THR A 829 22.98 -70.92 -78.21
C THR A 829 22.52 -70.22 -76.89
N LEU A 830 21.41 -70.51 -76.17
CA LEU A 830 20.12 -71.27 -76.23
C LEU A 830 19.26 -70.83 -74.97
N GLY A 831 17.97 -71.15 -74.70
CA GLY A 831 16.87 -71.79 -75.47
C GLY A 831 15.71 -72.36 -74.58
N GLY A 832 14.50 -71.76 -74.56
CA GLY A 832 13.27 -72.25 -73.87
C GLY A 832 13.07 -71.74 -72.41
N GLY A 833 11.90 -71.77 -71.75
CA GLY A 833 10.51 -72.13 -72.15
C GLY A 833 9.52 -72.24 -70.96
N ARG A 834 8.56 -71.32 -70.84
CA ARG A 834 7.30 -71.29 -70.01
C ARG A 834 7.06 -72.30 -68.85
N ARG A 835 6.66 -71.79 -67.65
CA ARG A 835 5.30 -71.96 -67.03
C ARG A 835 5.11 -71.19 -65.69
N SER A 836 3.89 -71.23 -65.16
CA SER A 836 3.18 -70.28 -64.27
C SER A 836 3.45 -70.29 -62.75
N ALA A 837 3.01 -69.18 -62.10
CA ALA A 837 2.25 -69.08 -60.84
C ALA A 837 2.93 -68.98 -59.43
N SER A 838 2.88 -67.75 -58.88
CA SER A 838 2.24 -67.36 -57.59
C SER A 838 2.98 -67.39 -56.22
N VAL A 839 2.58 -66.41 -55.37
CA VAL A 839 2.61 -66.33 -53.88
C VAL A 839 3.76 -65.57 -53.14
N THR A 840 3.36 -64.42 -52.55
CA THR A 840 3.84 -63.64 -51.37
C THR A 840 5.31 -63.20 -51.14
N GLY A 841 5.48 -61.90 -50.77
CA GLY A 841 5.91 -61.58 -49.40
C GLY A 841 6.99 -60.49 -49.11
N GLY A 842 6.65 -59.19 -49.16
CA GLY A 842 7.31 -58.07 -48.41
C GLY A 842 8.76 -57.66 -48.74
N GLY A 843 9.21 -56.40 -48.56
CA GLY A 843 8.53 -55.14 -48.24
C GLY A 843 9.51 -53.95 -47.97
N ALA A 844 9.03 -52.70 -48.14
CA ALA A 844 9.65 -51.40 -47.76
C ALA A 844 10.98 -50.95 -48.44
N ALA A 845 11.26 -49.65 -48.70
CA ALA A 845 10.46 -48.41 -48.73
C ALA A 845 11.18 -47.32 -49.58
N SER A 846 10.48 -46.25 -49.97
CA SER A 846 10.89 -45.29 -51.02
C SER A 846 11.06 -43.84 -50.55
N ARG A 847 11.94 -43.03 -51.21
CA ARG A 847 11.89 -41.54 -51.19
C ARG A 847 12.85 -40.84 -52.19
N PRO A 848 12.39 -39.78 -52.91
CA PRO A 848 13.26 -38.75 -53.52
C PRO A 848 12.80 -37.28 -53.18
N VAL A 849 13.69 -36.27 -52.99
CA VAL A 849 14.20 -35.22 -53.95
C VAL A 849 13.14 -34.13 -54.32
N SER A 850 13.37 -32.80 -54.52
CA SER A 850 14.51 -31.88 -54.80
C SER A 850 14.28 -30.43 -54.28
N SER A 851 15.25 -29.49 -54.45
CA SER A 851 15.00 -28.02 -54.46
C SER A 851 16.06 -27.17 -55.21
N VAL A 852 15.62 -26.32 -56.17
CA VAL A 852 16.31 -25.17 -56.87
C VAL A 852 15.21 -24.27 -57.50
N GLY A 853 15.31 -22.94 -57.72
CA GLY A 853 16.27 -21.92 -57.24
C GLY A 853 16.43 -20.66 -58.14
N GLY A 854 15.55 -19.64 -58.00
CA GLY A 854 15.64 -18.30 -58.68
C GLY A 854 14.81 -18.13 -59.97
N GLY A 855 14.32 -16.95 -60.39
CA GLY A 855 14.30 -15.59 -59.79
C GLY A 855 13.75 -14.50 -60.75
N THR A 856 13.34 -13.32 -60.23
CA THR A 856 12.80 -12.09 -60.94
C THR A 856 11.38 -12.23 -61.57
N GLY A 857 10.51 -11.19 -61.64
CA GLY A 857 10.51 -9.80 -61.15
C GLY A 857 9.17 -9.07 -61.43
N TYR A 858 9.02 -7.81 -60.94
CA TYR A 858 7.85 -6.90 -60.98
C TYR A 858 6.75 -7.06 -59.90
N ALA A 859 6.21 -5.91 -59.46
CA ALA A 859 5.30 -5.72 -58.31
C ALA A 859 3.86 -5.35 -58.74
N PRO A 860 2.88 -5.47 -57.81
CA PRO A 860 2.21 -4.24 -57.37
C PRO A 860 1.92 -4.13 -55.85
N LEU A 861 1.25 -3.02 -55.50
CA LEU A 861 1.08 -2.35 -54.21
C LEU A 861 0.34 -3.12 -53.07
N PRO A 862 0.43 -2.65 -51.80
CA PRO A 862 0.18 -3.48 -50.62
C PRO A 862 -1.30 -3.62 -50.24
N ARG A 863 -1.74 -4.86 -50.04
CA ARG A 863 -3.07 -5.17 -49.50
C ARG A 863 -3.05 -5.14 -47.97
N TRP A 864 -3.85 -4.26 -47.38
CA TRP A 864 -4.06 -4.19 -45.93
C TRP A 864 -4.65 -5.50 -45.42
N THR A 865 -3.87 -6.26 -44.65
CA THR A 865 -4.36 -7.44 -43.93
C THR A 865 -4.61 -7.06 -42.47
N GLN A 866 -5.90 -6.98 -42.09
CA GLN A 866 -6.28 -6.94 -40.68
C GLN A 866 -5.73 -8.18 -39.99
N LYS A 867 -4.74 -7.99 -39.11
CA LYS A 867 -4.32 -9.03 -38.18
C LYS A 867 -5.42 -9.18 -37.13
N SER A 868 -6.15 -10.28 -37.17
CA SER A 868 -7.02 -10.73 -36.08
C SER A 868 -6.16 -11.08 -34.86
N LEU A 869 -5.78 -10.07 -34.10
CA LEU A 869 -5.14 -10.23 -32.80
C LEU A 869 -6.23 -10.56 -31.76
N THR A 870 -6.53 -11.84 -31.61
CA THR A 870 -7.13 -12.41 -30.40
C THR A 870 -6.01 -12.91 -29.49
N PRO A 871 -5.68 -12.22 -28.38
CA PRO A 871 -4.80 -12.75 -27.35
C PRO A 871 -5.57 -13.76 -26.50
N ASP A 872 -5.17 -15.02 -26.63
CA ASP A 872 -5.58 -16.16 -25.80
C ASP A 872 -5.47 -15.83 -24.29
N LEU A 873 -6.55 -16.07 -23.51
CA LEU A 873 -6.62 -15.79 -22.07
C LEU A 873 -5.85 -16.86 -21.27
N ARG A 874 -4.52 -16.87 -21.39
CA ARG A 874 -3.65 -17.71 -20.56
C ARG A 874 -3.32 -17.04 -19.23
N LEU A 875 -3.79 -17.69 -18.17
CA LEU A 875 -3.43 -17.41 -16.77
C LEU A 875 -1.91 -17.51 -16.56
N PRO A 876 -1.26 -16.52 -15.90
CA PRO A 876 0.08 -16.72 -15.35
C PRO A 876 0.03 -17.58 -14.07
N PRO A 877 1.07 -18.40 -13.78
CA PRO A 877 1.07 -19.33 -12.67
C PRO A 877 1.24 -18.66 -11.29
N ARG A 878 0.70 -19.30 -10.24
CA ARG A 878 0.92 -18.93 -8.83
C ARG A 878 2.38 -19.12 -8.40
N PRO A 879 2.99 -18.19 -7.65
CA PRO A 879 4.12 -18.49 -6.77
C PRO A 879 3.65 -19.22 -5.48
N PRO A 880 4.54 -19.96 -4.78
CA PRO A 880 4.18 -20.80 -3.64
C PRO A 880 4.04 -20.03 -2.31
N THR A 881 3.39 -20.69 -1.33
CA THR A 881 3.12 -20.19 0.03
C THR A 881 3.82 -21.00 1.12
N ALA A 882 4.60 -20.33 1.97
CA ALA A 882 4.99 -20.67 3.36
C ALA A 882 5.70 -19.42 3.93
N GLY A 883 5.75 -19.11 5.23
CA GLY A 883 5.36 -19.84 6.44
C GLY A 883 6.46 -19.63 7.50
N GLN A 884 6.12 -19.14 8.70
CA GLN A 884 6.96 -19.30 9.89
C GLN A 884 6.99 -20.81 10.26
N GLY A 885 7.99 -21.40 10.91
CA GLY A 885 9.30 -20.94 11.40
C GLY A 885 9.90 -22.05 12.28
N GLY A 886 11.22 -22.07 12.54
CA GLY A 886 11.83 -23.07 13.45
C GLY A 886 13.34 -23.29 13.27
N GLN A 887 14.06 -23.39 14.40
CA GLN A 887 15.46 -23.86 14.53
C GLN A 887 15.50 -25.38 14.22
N GLY A 888 16.56 -26.09 13.79
CA GLY A 888 18.01 -25.93 13.53
C GLY A 888 18.57 -27.38 13.40
N PRO A 889 19.88 -27.70 13.53
CA PRO A 889 21.11 -27.08 13.03
C PRO A 889 21.76 -27.92 11.87
N SER A 890 22.93 -27.50 11.35
CA SER A 890 24.08 -28.32 10.83
C SER A 890 24.77 -27.76 9.57
N GLN A 891 26.07 -28.03 9.46
CA GLN A 891 27.07 -27.40 8.59
C GLN A 891 27.05 -27.87 7.13
N SER A 892 27.32 -26.97 6.15
CA SER A 892 28.60 -26.94 5.38
C SER A 892 28.52 -26.21 4.00
N ASN A 893 29.56 -25.42 3.72
CA ASN A 893 30.15 -24.93 2.45
C ASN A 893 29.35 -24.83 1.12
N GLY A 894 29.58 -23.71 0.40
CA GLY A 894 29.73 -23.74 -1.07
C GLY A 894 29.08 -22.59 -1.87
N HIS A 895 29.90 -21.76 -2.51
CA HIS A 895 29.52 -20.62 -3.37
C HIS A 895 28.50 -20.89 -4.49
N GLY A 896 27.64 -19.90 -4.80
CA GLY A 896 26.82 -19.83 -6.02
C GLY A 896 26.31 -18.42 -6.31
N SER A 897 26.27 -18.01 -7.58
CA SER A 897 26.01 -16.63 -8.04
C SER A 897 24.55 -16.37 -8.50
N ALA A 898 24.21 -15.08 -8.57
CA ALA A 898 23.11 -14.45 -9.35
C ALA A 898 21.65 -14.49 -8.83
N GLY A 899 20.86 -13.49 -9.26
CA GLY A 899 19.39 -13.58 -9.33
C GLY A 899 18.56 -12.54 -8.57
N ARG A 900 18.61 -11.25 -8.94
CA ARG A 900 17.75 -10.19 -8.36
C ARG A 900 16.35 -10.18 -9.06
N PRO A 901 15.22 -10.42 -8.37
CA PRO A 901 13.90 -10.31 -8.99
C PRO A 901 13.45 -8.84 -9.15
N LYS A 902 12.79 -8.53 -10.27
CA LYS A 902 12.35 -7.17 -10.63
C LYS A 902 10.98 -6.86 -10.00
N THR A 903 10.85 -5.69 -9.37
CA THR A 903 9.59 -5.24 -8.74
C THR A 903 8.65 -4.57 -9.75
N VAL A 904 7.49 -5.19 -10.00
CA VAL A 904 6.38 -4.59 -10.75
C VAL A 904 5.58 -3.65 -9.82
N GLY A 905 6.17 -2.50 -9.47
CA GLY A 905 5.56 -1.51 -8.57
C GLY A 905 5.25 -0.14 -9.21
N ALA A 906 5.84 0.15 -10.37
CA ALA A 906 5.85 1.52 -10.92
C ALA A 906 4.52 1.97 -11.55
N SER A 907 3.66 1.06 -12.03
CA SER A 907 2.43 1.41 -12.76
C SER A 907 1.31 1.91 -11.85
N SER A 908 1.04 1.25 -10.72
CA SER A 908 -0.08 1.60 -9.82
C SER A 908 0.10 2.97 -9.16
N GLN A 909 1.32 3.30 -8.69
CA GLN A 909 1.61 4.64 -8.14
C GLN A 909 1.51 5.74 -9.20
N ARG A 910 1.95 5.47 -10.44
CA ARG A 910 1.85 6.44 -11.56
C ARG A 910 0.40 6.68 -11.99
N LEU A 911 -0.47 5.68 -11.85
CA LEU A 911 -1.92 5.80 -12.08
C LEU A 911 -2.62 6.60 -10.98
N ARG A 912 -2.26 6.41 -9.70
CA ARG A 912 -2.78 7.23 -8.59
C ARG A 912 -2.31 8.68 -8.66
N ALA A 913 -1.06 8.92 -9.04
CA ALA A 913 -0.55 10.27 -9.29
C ALA A 913 -1.30 10.96 -10.44
N LYS A 914 -1.50 10.27 -11.58
CA LYS A 914 -2.28 10.81 -12.70
C LYS A 914 -3.76 11.04 -12.37
N LEU A 915 -4.39 10.20 -11.54
CA LEU A 915 -5.76 10.44 -11.08
C LEU A 915 -5.86 11.66 -10.15
N ALA A 916 -4.87 11.89 -9.28
CA ALA A 916 -4.80 13.10 -8.47
C ALA A 916 -4.56 14.36 -9.33
N GLU A 917 -3.69 14.28 -10.35
CA GLU A 917 -3.49 15.37 -11.32
C GLU A 917 -4.76 15.64 -12.15
N GLN A 918 -5.50 14.61 -12.58
CA GLN A 918 -6.76 14.79 -13.32
C GLN A 918 -7.88 15.39 -12.45
N LEU A 919 -7.98 15.02 -11.18
CA LEU A 919 -8.98 15.60 -10.27
C LEU A 919 -8.67 17.07 -9.93
N LEU A 920 -7.39 17.45 -9.85
CA LEU A 920 -6.96 18.85 -9.70
C LEU A 920 -7.16 19.69 -10.97
N TYR A 921 -7.22 19.07 -12.15
CA TYR A 921 -7.46 19.75 -13.44
C TYR A 921 -8.95 19.87 -13.80
N ASN A 922 -9.84 19.18 -13.09
CA ASN A 922 -11.29 19.13 -13.36
C ASN A 922 -12.12 20.07 -12.45
N ILE A 923 -11.48 20.98 -11.72
CA ILE A 923 -12.17 22.07 -11.03
C ILE A 923 -12.12 23.28 -11.96
N ASP A 924 -13.25 23.60 -12.61
CA ASP A 924 -13.36 24.80 -13.42
C ASP A 924 -13.11 26.05 -12.55
N PRO A 925 -12.26 27.01 -13.00
CA PRO A 925 -11.95 28.21 -12.22
C PRO A 925 -13.14 29.18 -12.08
N ASP A 926 -14.21 28.99 -12.85
CA ASP A 926 -15.29 29.96 -13.05
C ASP A 926 -16.57 29.70 -12.24
N HIS A 927 -16.55 28.86 -11.20
CA HIS A 927 -17.68 28.72 -10.26
C HIS A 927 -18.14 30.07 -9.67
N HIS A 928 -17.24 31.06 -9.53
CA HIS A 928 -17.62 32.40 -9.10
C HIS A 928 -18.37 33.19 -10.18
N ALA A 929 -17.97 33.07 -11.45
CA ALA A 929 -18.64 33.73 -12.58
C ALA A 929 -20.03 33.14 -12.86
N THR A 930 -20.18 31.81 -12.80
CA THR A 930 -21.50 31.16 -12.97
C THR A 930 -22.45 31.51 -11.82
N LEU A 931 -21.95 31.61 -10.58
CA LEU A 931 -22.75 32.07 -9.44
C LEU A 931 -23.14 33.54 -9.54
N MET A 932 -22.28 34.40 -10.09
CA MET A 932 -22.63 35.81 -10.35
C MET A 932 -23.67 35.93 -11.47
N GLN A 933 -23.52 35.20 -12.58
CA GLN A 933 -24.52 35.18 -13.66
C GLN A 933 -25.90 34.66 -13.20
N LEU A 934 -25.94 33.61 -12.35
CA LEU A 934 -27.19 33.12 -11.76
C LEU A 934 -27.81 34.12 -10.76
N LYS A 935 -26.98 34.89 -10.04
CA LYS A 935 -27.43 35.96 -9.15
C LYS A 935 -28.02 37.14 -9.93
N ASP A 936 -27.36 37.55 -11.01
CA ASP A 936 -27.81 38.66 -11.85
C ASP A 936 -29.08 38.29 -12.62
N ALA A 937 -29.19 37.05 -13.12
CA ALA A 937 -30.43 36.50 -13.69
C ALA A 937 -31.58 36.45 -12.67
N SER A 938 -31.29 36.09 -11.41
CA SER A 938 -32.30 36.11 -10.32
C SER A 938 -32.75 37.52 -9.94
N THR A 939 -31.95 38.56 -10.19
CA THR A 939 -32.39 39.96 -9.99
C THR A 939 -33.17 40.53 -11.17
N ALA A 940 -33.08 39.93 -12.36
CA ALA A 940 -33.83 40.35 -13.54
C ALA A 940 -35.27 39.80 -13.58
N SER A 941 -35.62 38.79 -12.76
CA SER A 941 -36.98 38.22 -12.68
C SER A 941 -37.86 38.85 -11.58
N VAL A 942 -37.48 40.02 -11.07
CA VAL A 942 -38.28 40.82 -10.12
C VAL A 942 -38.35 42.26 -10.62
N ASN A 943 -39.02 42.43 -11.76
CA ASN A 943 -39.64 43.66 -12.28
C ASN A 943 -40.75 43.24 -13.24
#